data_AF-A0A7J3C900-F1
#
_entry.id   AF-A0A7J3C900-F1
#
_cell.length_a   1.000
_cell.length_b   1.000
_cell.length_c   1.000
_cell.angle_alpha   90.00
_cell.angle_beta   90.00
_cell.angle_gamma   90.00
#
_symmetry.space_group_name_H-M   'P 1'
#
loop_
_entity.id
_entity.type
_entity.pdbx_description
1 polymer ?
#
loop_
_entity_poly.entity_id
_entity_poly.type
_entity_poly.pdbx_seq_one_letter_code
_entity_poly.pdbx_strand_id
1 'polypeptide(L)'
;MSIKFTSEINEFENYLQDQGIQNLYPLQEKSIKIISHGESLLLATPTSSGKSLVAYFGMLRTWKMGGRSLYVVPLRALAEEKYEDLKYFEKFGLRVTISTGDYDRPSGYLKDYDVVIATSEKVDSLLRNNPAVFENMGFVAFDEIHNILDESRGTTLEIVISKIRQVLDGVQFIAMSATVRNAEQISEWLGCKLVVSDFRPVPLMRFVVTPDIVYDESGQEIAEVNTFEDFIIDTLTNSGQTIIFVRSRKSAESLAEKLSYHVSGILKESEKEELDKIEMSRDSLGYERLLTLLRRGTGFHHAGMLSDQRRIVERLFRERKIKLIVATTTLAAGMNLPARSVVIRDIFRYDGFSSAMIPNLEIQQMLGRAGRVRFDKIGNGYIWSSRQRAKEVFSEYINGEVESIKSRMTEPKVRMHVLGLISSGLCKDQPSLSEFFSTTLASYDNLQLEEWIERSIIFLKEKEMIRGELSFKATPFGRKVSELYIDPVSGSILRETARLEETEEILAGICSTPDMPSLYVSESDNIPGYLLSAFPFNIKPEQAKVALILRDWIDEIPEETIVEKYHIWPADLRSRVETADWLSHSLYEISRVIGLDREDLKNLNYRLANGVLEDLIPLTFLPNVGRVRARRLRLNGYDLERIADSNPADLEKIQGFGGRLSENIIKDARRLIEKRLFTHSK
;
A
#
# COMPACT_ATOMS: atom_id res chain seq x y z
N MET A 1 -19.19 -29.91 -9.74
CA MET A 1 -19.88 -30.92 -8.92
C MET A 1 -20.63 -30.14 -7.85
N SER A 2 -21.87 -30.48 -7.48
CA SER A 2 -22.72 -29.63 -6.63
C SER A 2 -22.08 -29.27 -5.28
N ILE A 3 -22.34 -28.06 -4.77
CA ILE A 3 -21.92 -27.40 -3.50
C ILE A 3 -21.95 -28.29 -2.22
N LYS A 4 -22.45 -29.53 -2.27
CA LYS A 4 -22.55 -30.48 -1.15
C LYS A 4 -21.24 -30.87 -0.45
N PHE A 5 -20.07 -30.42 -0.89
CA PHE A 5 -18.78 -30.70 -0.22
C PHE A 5 -18.53 -29.80 1.01
N THR A 6 -19.30 -28.72 1.20
CA THR A 6 -19.11 -27.70 2.23
C THR A 6 -20.11 -27.76 3.40
N SER A 7 -20.77 -28.91 3.59
CA SER A 7 -21.79 -29.10 4.64
C SER A 7 -21.34 -28.84 6.08
N GLU A 8 -20.06 -28.52 6.30
CA GLU A 8 -19.48 -28.13 7.58
C GLU A 8 -19.65 -26.63 7.90
N ILE A 9 -19.88 -25.75 6.90
CA ILE A 9 -19.95 -24.28 7.11
C ILE A 9 -21.04 -23.63 6.24
N ASN A 10 -22.26 -23.55 6.77
CA ASN A 10 -23.42 -22.97 6.08
C ASN A 10 -23.20 -21.50 5.64
N GLU A 11 -22.44 -20.72 6.40
CA GLU A 11 -22.15 -19.32 6.09
C GLU A 11 -21.34 -19.18 4.79
N PHE A 12 -20.43 -20.13 4.53
CA PHE A 12 -19.64 -20.15 3.30
C PHE A 12 -20.53 -20.50 2.09
N GLU A 13 -21.45 -21.45 2.24
CA GLU A 13 -22.41 -21.79 1.18
C GLU A 13 -23.32 -20.62 0.83
N ASN A 14 -23.83 -19.92 1.85
CA ASN A 14 -24.64 -18.70 1.65
C ASN A 14 -23.84 -17.63 0.90
N TYR A 15 -22.56 -17.43 1.25
CA TYR A 15 -21.69 -16.52 0.53
C TYR A 15 -21.55 -16.89 -0.94
N LEU A 16 -21.28 -18.17 -1.24
CA LEU A 16 -21.16 -18.63 -2.63
C LEU A 16 -22.47 -18.38 -3.40
N GLN A 17 -23.63 -18.67 -2.82
CA GLN A 17 -24.93 -18.44 -3.45
C GLN A 17 -25.22 -16.96 -3.71
N ASP A 18 -25.03 -16.09 -2.71
CA ASP A 18 -25.26 -14.65 -2.83
C ASP A 18 -24.31 -14.00 -3.85
N GLN A 19 -23.08 -14.52 -3.94
CA GLN A 19 -22.13 -14.09 -4.97
C GLN A 19 -22.44 -14.65 -6.36
N GLY A 20 -23.42 -15.55 -6.50
CA GLY A 20 -23.77 -16.21 -7.77
C GLY A 20 -22.76 -17.26 -8.21
N ILE A 21 -22.05 -17.88 -7.27
CA ILE A 21 -21.06 -18.95 -7.50
C ILE A 21 -21.77 -20.30 -7.34
N GLN A 22 -22.03 -20.96 -8.47
CA GLN A 22 -22.74 -22.25 -8.47
C GLN A 22 -21.83 -23.47 -8.28
N ASN A 23 -20.57 -23.36 -8.72
CA ASN A 23 -19.58 -24.43 -8.59
C ASN A 23 -18.23 -23.80 -8.27
N LEU A 24 -17.47 -24.46 -7.41
CA LEU A 24 -16.07 -24.14 -7.17
C LEU A 24 -15.22 -24.66 -8.35
N TYR A 25 -14.11 -23.99 -8.61
CA TYR A 25 -13.12 -24.50 -9.56
C TYR A 25 -12.41 -25.73 -8.97
N PRO A 26 -11.93 -26.68 -9.82
CA PRO A 26 -11.27 -27.89 -9.34
C PRO A 26 -10.10 -27.63 -8.37
N LEU A 27 -9.32 -26.56 -8.62
CA LEU A 27 -8.25 -26.13 -7.73
C LEU A 27 -8.76 -25.67 -6.35
N GLN A 28 -9.92 -25.01 -6.31
CA GLN A 28 -10.52 -24.52 -5.07
C GLN A 28 -11.04 -25.69 -4.26
N GLU A 29 -11.72 -26.65 -4.89
CA GLU A 29 -12.18 -27.89 -4.24
C GLU A 29 -11.01 -28.68 -3.65
N LYS A 30 -9.94 -28.89 -4.44
CA LYS A 30 -8.72 -29.56 -3.97
C LYS A 30 -8.10 -28.84 -2.77
N SER A 31 -8.00 -27.51 -2.84
CA SER A 31 -7.39 -26.68 -1.80
C SER A 31 -8.21 -26.66 -0.52
N ILE A 32 -9.53 -26.52 -0.62
CA ILE A 32 -10.46 -26.58 0.51
C ILE A 32 -10.36 -27.94 1.21
N LYS A 33 -10.25 -29.03 0.45
CA LYS A 33 -10.06 -30.37 1.02
C LYS A 33 -8.75 -30.46 1.80
N ILE A 34 -7.63 -29.93 1.30
CA ILE A 34 -6.36 -29.92 2.05
C ILE A 34 -6.52 -29.14 3.35
N ILE A 35 -7.10 -27.94 3.29
CA ILE A 35 -7.36 -27.10 4.46
C ILE A 35 -8.29 -27.82 5.47
N SER A 36 -9.33 -28.52 5.01
CA SER A 36 -10.25 -29.23 5.90
C SER A 36 -9.60 -30.39 6.67
N HIS A 37 -8.48 -30.94 6.16
CA HIS A 37 -7.69 -31.97 6.86
C HIS A 37 -6.68 -31.39 7.85
N GLY A 38 -6.65 -30.06 8.03
CA GLY A 38 -5.71 -29.39 8.94
C GLY A 38 -4.30 -29.20 8.37
N GLU A 39 -4.09 -29.45 7.08
CA GLU A 39 -2.79 -29.27 6.43
C GLU A 39 -2.63 -27.82 5.94
N SER A 40 -1.43 -27.26 6.06
CA SER A 40 -1.08 -25.96 5.46
C SER A 40 -0.84 -26.09 3.96
N LEU A 41 -1.07 -25.02 3.21
CA LEU A 41 -1.09 -25.04 1.74
C LEU A 41 -0.40 -23.82 1.10
N LEU A 42 0.42 -24.06 0.08
CA LEU A 42 0.78 -23.08 -0.95
C LEU A 42 -0.12 -23.25 -2.17
N LEU A 43 -0.86 -22.19 -2.51
CA LEU A 43 -1.72 -22.10 -3.68
C LEU A 43 -1.12 -21.14 -4.72
N ALA A 44 -0.45 -21.69 -5.73
CA ALA A 44 0.19 -20.94 -6.81
C ALA A 44 -0.64 -21.03 -8.10
N THR A 45 -1.44 -20.00 -8.39
CA THR A 45 -2.33 -19.98 -9.56
C THR A 45 -2.48 -18.57 -10.13
N PRO A 46 -2.82 -18.41 -11.42
CA PRO A 46 -2.99 -17.10 -12.05
C PRO A 46 -3.97 -16.19 -11.31
N THR A 47 -3.80 -14.88 -11.50
CA THR A 47 -4.77 -13.88 -11.06
C THR A 47 -6.11 -14.15 -11.74
N SER A 48 -7.22 -14.05 -10.98
CA SER A 48 -8.62 -14.40 -11.33
C SER A 48 -9.11 -15.83 -11.04
N SER A 49 -8.26 -16.72 -10.50
CA SER A 49 -8.65 -18.09 -10.11
C SER A 49 -9.47 -18.19 -8.80
N GLY A 50 -9.70 -17.08 -8.11
CA GLY A 50 -10.48 -17.02 -6.87
C GLY A 50 -9.76 -17.61 -5.65
N LYS A 51 -8.44 -17.35 -5.49
CA LYS A 51 -7.60 -17.82 -4.37
C LYS A 51 -8.19 -17.47 -2.99
N SER A 52 -8.67 -16.23 -2.83
CA SER A 52 -9.20 -15.73 -1.55
C SER A 52 -10.37 -16.55 -1.01
N LEU A 53 -11.18 -17.21 -1.86
CA LEU A 53 -12.28 -18.06 -1.42
C LEU A 53 -11.81 -19.23 -0.55
N VAL A 54 -10.63 -19.79 -0.84
CA VAL A 54 -10.04 -20.87 -0.06
C VAL A 54 -9.63 -20.35 1.33
N ALA A 55 -9.06 -19.15 1.39
CA ALA A 55 -8.72 -18.50 2.66
C ALA A 55 -9.99 -18.20 3.48
N TYR A 56 -11.07 -17.74 2.85
CA TYR A 56 -12.34 -17.44 3.52
C TYR A 56 -12.92 -18.70 4.18
N PHE A 57 -12.86 -19.85 3.50
CA PHE A 57 -13.22 -21.13 4.08
C PHE A 57 -12.39 -21.48 5.33
N GLY A 58 -11.06 -21.36 5.25
CA GLY A 58 -10.16 -21.66 6.38
C GLY A 58 -10.41 -20.77 7.61
N MET A 59 -10.68 -19.48 7.39
CA MET A 59 -11.03 -18.54 8.46
C MET A 59 -12.36 -18.89 9.12
N LEU A 60 -13.41 -19.16 8.32
CA LEU A 60 -14.72 -19.54 8.87
C LEU A 60 -14.66 -20.86 9.65
N ARG A 61 -13.89 -21.84 9.17
CA ARG A 61 -13.67 -23.12 9.87
C ARG A 61 -13.07 -22.87 11.25
N THR A 62 -12.04 -22.04 11.30
CA THR A 62 -11.33 -21.67 12.52
C THR A 62 -12.23 -20.93 13.50
N TRP A 63 -13.03 -19.97 13.00
CA TRP A 63 -14.02 -19.26 13.80
C TRP A 63 -15.07 -20.21 14.41
N LYS A 64 -15.56 -21.19 13.65
CA LYS A 64 -16.50 -22.22 14.17
C LYS A 64 -15.88 -23.11 15.25
N MET A 65 -14.56 -23.26 15.25
CA MET A 65 -13.82 -23.96 16.30
C MET A 65 -13.46 -23.06 17.49
N GLY A 66 -13.89 -21.79 17.49
CA GLY A 66 -13.59 -20.82 18.55
C GLY A 66 -12.19 -20.18 18.46
N GLY A 67 -11.47 -20.41 17.34
CA GLY A 67 -10.18 -19.81 17.07
C GLY A 67 -10.28 -18.48 16.32
N ARG A 68 -9.17 -17.76 16.27
CA ARG A 68 -9.03 -16.49 15.54
C ARG A 68 -8.17 -16.67 14.30
N SER A 69 -8.30 -15.75 13.34
CA SER A 69 -7.54 -15.76 12.10
C SER A 69 -6.88 -14.44 11.77
N LEU A 70 -5.73 -14.52 11.10
CA LEU A 70 -4.99 -13.39 10.56
C LEU A 70 -4.97 -13.45 9.04
N TYR A 71 -5.26 -12.34 8.37
CA TYR A 71 -5.12 -12.19 6.92
C TYR A 71 -4.04 -11.14 6.64
N VAL A 72 -2.89 -11.58 6.13
CA VAL A 72 -1.72 -10.76 5.82
C VAL A 72 -1.73 -10.37 4.35
N VAL A 73 -1.67 -9.07 4.07
CA VAL A 73 -1.60 -8.52 2.71
C VAL A 73 -0.36 -7.64 2.51
N PRO A 74 0.14 -7.48 1.28
CA PRO A 74 1.30 -6.63 1.01
C PRO A 74 0.96 -5.12 0.97
N LEU A 75 -0.29 -4.76 0.68
CA LEU A 75 -0.72 -3.37 0.43
C LEU A 75 -1.97 -2.99 1.23
N ARG A 76 -2.04 -1.73 1.66
CA ARG A 76 -3.22 -1.17 2.38
C ARG A 76 -4.50 -1.24 1.54
N ALA A 77 -4.40 -0.99 0.24
CA ALA A 77 -5.55 -1.07 -0.66
C ALA A 77 -6.13 -2.50 -0.73
N LEU A 78 -5.28 -3.53 -0.72
CA LEU A 78 -5.72 -4.92 -0.66
C LEU A 78 -6.33 -5.25 0.72
N ALA A 79 -5.83 -4.66 1.80
CA ALA A 79 -6.43 -4.84 3.13
C ALA A 79 -7.87 -4.30 3.15
N GLU A 80 -8.09 -3.10 2.59
CA GLU A 80 -9.43 -2.51 2.45
C GLU A 80 -10.36 -3.39 1.60
N GLU A 81 -9.85 -3.93 0.49
CA GLU A 81 -10.62 -4.86 -0.35
C GLU A 81 -11.08 -6.09 0.42
N LYS A 82 -10.15 -6.79 1.10
CA LYS A 82 -10.50 -8.01 1.86
C LYS A 82 -11.39 -7.71 3.05
N TYR A 83 -11.27 -6.51 3.63
CA TYR A 83 -12.16 -6.07 4.69
C TYR A 83 -13.60 -5.92 4.20
N GLU A 84 -13.81 -5.29 3.04
CA GLU A 84 -15.14 -5.17 2.44
C GLU A 84 -15.72 -6.53 2.01
N ASP A 85 -14.90 -7.46 1.49
CA ASP A 85 -15.35 -8.82 1.18
C ASP A 85 -15.81 -9.56 2.45
N LEU A 86 -15.01 -9.52 3.52
CA LEU A 86 -15.25 -10.27 4.75
C LEU A 86 -16.35 -9.66 5.63
N LYS A 87 -16.66 -8.37 5.47
CA LYS A 87 -17.81 -7.72 6.10
C LYS A 87 -19.12 -8.45 5.85
N TYR A 88 -19.25 -9.12 4.70
CA TYR A 88 -20.41 -9.95 4.40
C TYR A 88 -20.73 -10.93 5.55
N PHE A 89 -19.71 -11.49 6.20
CA PHE A 89 -19.87 -12.48 7.26
C PHE A 89 -20.23 -11.89 8.62
N GLU A 90 -20.17 -10.56 8.81
CA GLU A 90 -20.62 -9.90 10.04
C GLU A 90 -22.12 -10.14 10.30
N LYS A 91 -22.92 -10.35 9.24
CA LYS A 91 -24.34 -10.71 9.36
C LYS A 91 -24.57 -12.06 10.06
N PHE A 92 -23.54 -12.90 10.14
CA PHE A 92 -23.55 -14.17 10.87
C PHE A 92 -22.85 -14.10 12.23
N GLY A 93 -22.35 -12.92 12.62
CA GLY A 93 -21.69 -12.68 13.91
C GLY A 93 -20.17 -12.79 13.90
N LEU A 94 -19.53 -12.98 12.72
CA LEU A 94 -18.06 -12.90 12.61
C LEU A 94 -17.60 -11.46 12.82
N ARG A 95 -16.70 -11.19 13.75
CA ARG A 95 -16.16 -9.85 13.97
C ARG A 95 -14.88 -9.66 13.17
N VAL A 96 -14.89 -8.72 12.23
CA VAL A 96 -13.77 -8.45 11.32
C VAL A 96 -13.20 -7.05 11.59
N THR A 97 -11.88 -6.92 11.61
CA THR A 97 -11.22 -5.60 11.67
C THR A 97 -10.03 -5.53 10.73
N ILE A 98 -9.68 -4.31 10.35
CA ILE A 98 -8.50 -3.95 9.57
C ILE A 98 -7.53 -3.14 10.44
N SER A 99 -6.23 -3.41 10.34
CA SER A 99 -5.18 -2.65 11.00
C SER A 99 -4.03 -2.37 10.03
N THR A 100 -3.86 -1.12 9.61
CA THR A 100 -2.79 -0.71 8.70
C THR A 100 -2.19 0.64 9.10
N GLY A 101 -0.86 0.80 8.98
CA GLY A 101 -0.16 2.09 9.08
C GLY A 101 0.04 2.70 10.48
N ASP A 102 -0.85 2.44 11.45
CA ASP A 102 -0.74 3.01 12.80
C ASP A 102 0.12 2.12 13.72
N TYR A 103 1.46 2.21 13.64
CA TYR A 103 2.36 1.31 14.39
C TYR A 103 2.33 1.51 15.92
N ASP A 104 2.16 2.75 16.39
CA ASP A 104 2.26 3.12 17.81
C ASP A 104 0.92 3.16 18.58
N ARG A 105 -0.22 2.93 17.93
CA ARG A 105 -1.53 2.96 18.61
C ARG A 105 -1.76 1.70 19.45
N PRO A 106 -2.46 1.81 20.61
CA PRO A 106 -2.83 0.66 21.42
C PRO A 106 -3.59 -0.36 20.58
N SER A 107 -3.04 -1.57 20.43
CA SER A 107 -3.61 -2.63 19.60
C SER A 107 -4.34 -3.71 20.38
N GLY A 108 -4.54 -3.51 21.69
CA GLY A 108 -5.23 -4.46 22.56
C GLY A 108 -6.65 -4.80 22.09
N TYR A 109 -7.34 -3.84 21.47
CA TYR A 109 -8.69 -4.04 20.90
C TYR A 109 -8.73 -5.13 19.82
N LEU A 110 -7.60 -5.44 19.16
CA LEU A 110 -7.57 -6.46 18.11
C LEU A 110 -7.91 -7.86 18.64
N LYS A 111 -7.74 -8.10 19.95
CA LYS A 111 -8.12 -9.34 20.63
C LYS A 111 -9.62 -9.61 20.59
N ASP A 112 -10.43 -8.55 20.46
CA ASP A 112 -11.88 -8.63 20.47
C ASP A 112 -12.47 -9.00 19.10
N TYR A 113 -11.62 -9.28 18.10
CA TYR A 113 -12.03 -9.61 16.74
C TYR A 113 -11.62 -11.04 16.38
N ASP A 114 -12.48 -11.69 15.58
CA ASP A 114 -12.31 -13.07 15.14
C ASP A 114 -11.36 -13.14 13.93
N VAL A 115 -11.41 -12.13 13.05
CA VAL A 115 -10.50 -11.96 11.91
C VAL A 115 -9.83 -10.60 11.95
N VAL A 116 -8.50 -10.60 11.89
CA VAL A 116 -7.68 -9.38 11.78
C VAL A 116 -7.01 -9.35 10.40
N ILE A 117 -7.24 -8.28 9.65
CA ILE A 117 -6.60 -8.04 8.35
C ILE A 117 -5.52 -6.99 8.55
N ALA A 118 -4.28 -7.28 8.16
CA ALA A 118 -3.15 -6.39 8.41
C ALA A 118 -2.10 -6.45 7.29
N THR A 119 -1.32 -5.38 7.13
CA THR A 119 -0.14 -5.42 6.26
C THR A 119 1.01 -6.17 6.93
N SER A 120 1.95 -6.69 6.15
CA SER A 120 3.16 -7.36 6.67
C SER A 120 3.89 -6.52 7.72
N GLU A 121 4.07 -5.22 7.47
CA GLU A 121 4.72 -4.30 8.40
C GLU A 121 3.93 -4.17 9.72
N LYS A 122 2.60 -4.11 9.64
CA LYS A 122 1.78 -4.03 10.84
C LYS A 122 1.85 -5.32 11.65
N VAL A 123 1.89 -6.48 10.99
CA VAL A 123 2.08 -7.78 11.66
C VAL A 123 3.44 -7.83 12.35
N ASP A 124 4.53 -7.42 11.69
CA ASP A 124 5.86 -7.39 12.32
C ASP A 124 5.90 -6.45 13.55
N SER A 125 5.29 -5.26 13.44
CA SER A 125 5.12 -4.33 14.56
C SER A 125 4.32 -4.95 15.72
N LEU A 126 3.22 -5.65 15.44
CA LEU A 126 2.42 -6.34 16.46
C LEU A 126 3.21 -7.47 17.14
N LEU A 127 3.99 -8.25 16.40
CA LEU A 127 4.84 -9.31 16.96
C LEU A 127 5.91 -8.75 17.91
N ARG A 128 6.38 -7.52 17.66
CA ARG A 128 7.35 -6.82 18.53
C ARG A 128 6.70 -6.24 19.78
N ASN A 129 5.56 -5.56 19.62
CA ASN A 129 5.02 -4.66 20.65
C ASN A 129 3.86 -5.29 21.45
N ASN A 130 3.06 -6.16 20.82
CA ASN A 130 1.84 -6.71 21.40
C ASN A 130 1.61 -8.17 20.95
N PRO A 131 2.53 -9.10 21.27
CA PRO A 131 2.44 -10.51 20.83
C PRO A 131 1.16 -11.20 21.31
N ALA A 132 0.58 -10.71 22.40
CA ALA A 132 -0.67 -11.20 22.95
C ALA A 132 -1.86 -11.08 21.97
N VAL A 133 -1.77 -10.24 20.94
CA VAL A 133 -2.78 -10.18 19.85
C VAL A 133 -2.89 -11.49 19.08
N PHE A 134 -1.83 -12.30 19.05
CA PHE A 134 -1.80 -13.59 18.35
C PHE A 134 -2.20 -14.79 19.23
N GLU A 135 -2.60 -14.56 20.49
CA GLU A 135 -3.19 -15.60 21.33
C GLU A 135 -4.46 -16.18 20.67
N ASN A 136 -4.60 -17.50 20.73
CA ASN A 136 -5.70 -18.25 20.12
C ASN A 136 -5.83 -18.10 18.59
N MET A 137 -4.74 -17.78 17.89
CA MET A 137 -4.69 -17.81 16.43
C MET A 137 -4.60 -19.25 15.91
N GLY A 138 -5.64 -19.69 15.21
CA GLY A 138 -5.70 -21.03 14.61
C GLY A 138 -5.39 -21.06 13.12
N PHE A 139 -5.50 -19.93 12.42
CA PHE A 139 -5.33 -19.87 10.97
C PHE A 139 -4.74 -18.55 10.47
N VAL A 140 -3.81 -18.63 9.51
CA VAL A 140 -3.19 -17.47 8.87
C VAL A 140 -3.28 -17.57 7.35
N ALA A 141 -3.73 -16.51 6.70
CA ALA A 141 -3.68 -16.37 5.24
C ALA A 141 -2.59 -15.36 4.86
N PHE A 142 -1.60 -15.79 4.08
CA PHE A 142 -0.62 -14.92 3.45
C PHE A 142 -1.01 -14.71 1.99
N ASP A 143 -1.42 -13.48 1.66
CA ASP A 143 -1.81 -13.12 0.30
C ASP A 143 -0.63 -12.59 -0.51
N GLU A 144 -0.64 -12.92 -1.80
CA GLU A 144 0.36 -12.52 -2.80
C GLU A 144 1.82 -12.68 -2.34
N ILE A 145 2.20 -13.88 -1.88
CA ILE A 145 3.54 -14.13 -1.31
C ILE A 145 4.71 -13.91 -2.28
N HIS A 146 4.46 -13.87 -3.59
CA HIS A 146 5.47 -13.45 -4.57
C HIS A 146 5.95 -12.00 -4.37
N ASN A 147 5.26 -11.18 -3.58
CA ASN A 147 5.75 -9.87 -3.15
C ASN A 147 7.04 -9.94 -2.31
N ILE A 148 7.51 -11.14 -1.93
CA ILE A 148 8.89 -11.34 -1.45
C ILE A 148 9.93 -10.81 -2.48
N LEU A 149 9.59 -10.79 -3.78
CA LEU A 149 10.43 -10.22 -4.83
C LEU A 149 10.51 -8.69 -4.82
N ASP A 150 9.65 -8.01 -4.06
CA ASP A 150 9.69 -6.56 -3.93
C ASP A 150 10.90 -6.13 -3.08
N GLU A 151 11.72 -5.24 -3.63
CA GLU A 151 12.95 -4.79 -2.98
C GLU A 151 12.73 -3.96 -1.71
N SER A 152 11.56 -3.31 -1.59
CA SER A 152 11.25 -2.40 -0.49
C SER A 152 10.61 -3.11 0.71
N ARG A 153 9.72 -4.07 0.44
CA ARG A 153 8.85 -4.72 1.45
C ARG A 153 9.01 -6.23 1.54
N GLY A 154 9.65 -6.87 0.55
CA GLY A 154 9.75 -8.33 0.47
C GLY A 154 10.41 -8.96 1.69
N THR A 155 11.46 -8.33 2.22
CA THR A 155 12.14 -8.78 3.44
C THR A 155 11.20 -8.85 4.65
N THR A 156 10.34 -7.84 4.83
CA THR A 156 9.40 -7.82 5.95
C THR A 156 8.43 -8.98 5.87
N LEU A 157 7.88 -9.26 4.68
CA LEU A 157 6.96 -10.37 4.47
C LEU A 157 7.64 -11.72 4.77
N GLU A 158 8.86 -11.91 4.27
CA GLU A 158 9.67 -13.11 4.55
C GLU A 158 9.89 -13.31 6.06
N ILE A 159 10.32 -12.25 6.77
CA ILE A 159 10.55 -12.29 8.22
C ILE A 159 9.27 -12.57 8.99
N VAL A 160 8.14 -11.97 8.59
CA VAL A 160 6.83 -12.20 9.22
C VAL A 160 6.40 -13.66 9.09
N ILE A 161 6.56 -14.24 7.89
CA ILE A 161 6.25 -15.66 7.65
C ILE A 161 7.11 -16.54 8.57
N SER A 162 8.42 -16.31 8.61
CA SER A 162 9.34 -17.08 9.48
C SER A 162 9.01 -16.91 10.97
N LYS A 163 8.77 -15.67 11.44
CA LYS A 163 8.39 -15.41 12.84
C LYS A 163 7.09 -16.10 13.22
N ILE A 164 6.05 -15.99 12.40
CA ILE A 164 4.76 -16.63 12.69
C ILE A 164 4.94 -18.14 12.84
N ARG A 165 5.70 -18.78 11.94
CA ARG A 165 5.94 -20.22 11.99
C ARG A 165 6.74 -20.66 13.21
N GLN A 166 7.61 -19.80 13.74
CA GLN A 166 8.40 -20.12 14.93
C GLN A 166 7.69 -19.79 16.24
N VAL A 167 6.87 -18.74 16.27
CA VAL A 167 6.23 -18.23 17.50
C VAL A 167 4.84 -18.85 17.71
N LEU A 168 4.11 -19.16 16.64
CA LEU A 168 2.75 -19.70 16.73
C LEU A 168 2.78 -21.22 16.50
N ASP A 169 2.82 -21.96 17.60
CA ASP A 169 2.75 -23.43 17.57
C ASP A 169 1.39 -23.91 17.02
N GLY A 170 1.44 -24.84 16.06
CA GLY A 170 0.25 -25.53 15.55
C GLY A 170 -0.70 -24.68 14.70
N VAL A 171 -0.29 -23.47 14.29
CA VAL A 171 -1.09 -22.62 13.41
C VAL A 171 -1.18 -23.21 12.00
N GLN A 172 -2.40 -23.39 11.48
CA GLN A 172 -2.59 -23.75 10.08
C GLN A 172 -2.44 -22.50 9.20
N PHE A 173 -1.91 -22.61 7.99
CA PHE A 173 -1.84 -21.46 7.10
C PHE A 173 -2.10 -21.80 5.64
N ILE A 174 -2.51 -20.76 4.89
CA ILE A 174 -2.50 -20.75 3.44
C ILE A 174 -1.60 -19.63 2.94
N ALA A 175 -0.68 -19.95 2.05
CA ALA A 175 0.09 -19.00 1.27
C ALA A 175 -0.48 -18.96 -0.15
N MET A 176 -0.77 -17.77 -0.65
CA MET A 176 -1.36 -17.55 -1.97
C MET A 176 -0.39 -16.79 -2.86
N SER A 177 -0.23 -17.24 -4.10
CA SER A 177 0.67 -16.58 -5.06
C SER A 177 0.11 -16.65 -6.48
N ALA A 178 0.56 -15.73 -7.33
CA ALA A 178 0.61 -15.95 -8.77
C ALA A 178 1.43 -17.20 -9.12
N THR A 179 1.28 -17.71 -10.34
CA THR A 179 2.14 -18.79 -10.84
C THR A 179 3.60 -18.34 -10.81
N VAL A 180 4.48 -19.16 -10.24
CA VAL A 180 5.92 -18.90 -10.10
C VAL A 180 6.70 -20.17 -10.38
N ARG A 181 7.92 -20.03 -10.89
CA ARG A 181 8.74 -21.16 -11.37
C ARG A 181 9.15 -22.12 -10.25
N ASN A 182 9.52 -21.62 -9.08
CA ASN A 182 10.06 -22.41 -7.97
C ASN A 182 9.03 -22.68 -6.87
N ALA A 183 7.75 -22.86 -7.22
CA ALA A 183 6.68 -23.10 -6.25
C ALA A 183 6.95 -24.33 -5.35
N GLU A 184 7.62 -25.36 -5.86
CA GLU A 184 8.06 -26.53 -5.08
C GLU A 184 9.04 -26.14 -3.97
N GLN A 185 10.13 -25.43 -4.31
CA GLN A 185 11.10 -24.91 -3.34
C GLN A 185 10.43 -24.03 -2.27
N ILE A 186 9.49 -23.17 -2.67
CA ILE A 186 8.76 -22.32 -1.73
C ILE A 186 7.86 -23.16 -0.82
N SER A 187 7.21 -24.21 -1.34
CA SER A 187 6.41 -25.11 -0.51
C SER A 187 7.24 -25.91 0.49
N GLU A 188 8.47 -26.29 0.11
CA GLU A 188 9.44 -26.95 0.99
C GLU A 188 9.92 -26.02 2.10
N TRP A 189 10.31 -24.78 1.75
CA TRP A 189 10.66 -23.76 2.74
C TRP A 189 9.53 -23.54 3.75
N LEU A 190 8.29 -23.41 3.26
CA LEU A 190 7.10 -23.25 4.10
C LEU A 190 6.72 -24.53 4.86
N GLY A 191 7.19 -25.71 4.44
CA GLY A 191 6.80 -27.00 5.01
C GLY A 191 5.30 -27.30 4.82
N CYS A 192 4.76 -27.06 3.62
CA CYS A 192 3.32 -27.15 3.34
C CYS A 192 3.01 -27.96 2.06
N LYS A 193 1.73 -28.30 1.85
CA LYS A 193 1.29 -28.92 0.59
C LYS A 193 1.32 -27.90 -0.54
N LEU A 194 1.47 -28.38 -1.77
CA LEU A 194 1.49 -27.55 -2.97
C LEU A 194 0.28 -27.84 -3.87
N VAL A 195 -0.39 -26.77 -4.32
CA VAL A 195 -1.35 -26.80 -5.43
C VAL A 195 -0.93 -25.75 -6.46
N VAL A 196 -0.54 -26.23 -7.64
CA VAL A 196 -0.26 -25.40 -8.83
C VAL A 196 -1.34 -25.65 -9.88
N SER A 197 -1.77 -24.59 -10.57
CA SER A 197 -2.68 -24.71 -11.71
C SER A 197 -2.62 -23.46 -12.58
N ASP A 198 -2.61 -23.64 -13.90
CA ASP A 198 -2.72 -22.54 -14.88
C ASP A 198 -4.17 -22.22 -15.27
N PHE A 199 -5.14 -22.79 -14.55
CA PHE A 199 -6.56 -22.59 -14.85
C PHE A 199 -6.96 -21.12 -14.73
N ARG A 200 -7.64 -20.61 -15.77
CA ARG A 200 -8.27 -19.29 -15.79
C ARG A 200 -9.75 -19.42 -16.17
N PRO A 201 -10.68 -18.75 -15.47
CA PRO A 201 -12.11 -18.79 -15.82
C PRO A 201 -12.41 -18.22 -17.21
N VAL A 202 -11.64 -17.23 -17.62
CA VAL A 202 -11.68 -16.63 -18.96
C VAL A 202 -10.31 -16.84 -19.59
N PRO A 203 -10.20 -17.61 -20.70
CA PRO A 203 -8.95 -17.80 -21.41
C PRO A 203 -8.32 -16.48 -21.84
N LEU A 204 -6.99 -16.39 -21.75
CA LEU A 204 -6.21 -15.24 -22.18
C LEU A 204 -5.57 -15.52 -23.53
N MET A 205 -5.81 -14.64 -24.49
CA MET A 205 -5.10 -14.59 -25.75
C MET A 205 -4.06 -13.48 -25.67
N ARG A 206 -2.78 -13.79 -25.88
CA ARG A 206 -1.69 -12.81 -25.89
C ARG A 206 -1.30 -12.46 -27.32
N PHE A 207 -0.93 -11.20 -27.53
CA PHE A 207 -0.56 -10.65 -28.82
C PHE A 207 0.63 -9.71 -28.67
N VAL A 208 1.49 -9.68 -29.68
CA VAL A 208 2.56 -8.68 -29.80
C VAL A 208 2.15 -7.70 -30.89
N VAL A 209 2.19 -6.41 -30.59
CA VAL A 209 1.75 -5.36 -31.51
C VAL A 209 2.93 -4.47 -31.86
N THR A 210 3.25 -4.38 -33.14
CA THR A 210 4.20 -3.40 -33.69
C THR A 210 3.44 -2.22 -34.29
N PRO A 211 4.12 -1.13 -34.71
CA PRO A 211 3.43 0.01 -35.33
C PRO A 211 2.59 -0.30 -36.57
N ASP A 212 2.75 -1.48 -37.15
CA ASP A 212 2.18 -1.90 -38.42
C ASP A 212 1.41 -3.23 -38.38
N ILE A 213 1.70 -4.12 -37.42
CA ILE A 213 1.22 -5.51 -37.44
C ILE A 213 0.86 -5.97 -36.03
N VAL A 214 -0.22 -6.75 -35.94
CA VAL A 214 -0.55 -7.58 -34.77
C VAL A 214 -0.11 -9.01 -35.04
N TYR A 215 0.67 -9.56 -34.12
CA TYR A 215 1.10 -10.96 -34.11
C TYR A 215 0.37 -11.73 -33.01
N ASP A 216 -0.03 -12.96 -33.30
CA ASP A 216 -0.53 -13.90 -32.28
C ASP A 216 0.60 -14.56 -31.47
N GLU A 217 0.26 -15.44 -30.53
CA GLU A 217 1.25 -16.14 -29.68
C GLU A 217 2.23 -17.01 -30.46
N SER A 218 1.84 -17.48 -31.66
CA SER A 218 2.70 -18.28 -32.54
C SER A 218 3.67 -17.43 -33.38
N GLY A 219 3.50 -16.11 -33.36
CA GLY A 219 4.24 -15.17 -34.20
C GLY A 219 3.63 -15.00 -35.59
N GLN A 220 2.39 -15.47 -35.82
CA GLN A 220 1.69 -15.27 -37.08
C GLN A 220 1.07 -13.87 -37.14
N GLU A 221 1.17 -13.21 -38.29
CA GLU A 221 0.52 -11.93 -38.57
C GLU A 221 -0.99 -12.13 -38.74
N ILE A 222 -1.79 -11.41 -37.95
CA ILE A 222 -3.25 -11.59 -37.94
C ILE A 222 -4.04 -10.31 -38.28
N ALA A 223 -3.42 -9.13 -38.17
CA ALA A 223 -4.04 -7.85 -38.51
C ALA A 223 -2.97 -6.78 -38.79
N GLU A 224 -3.33 -5.79 -39.58
CA GLU A 224 -2.54 -4.57 -39.80
C GLU A 224 -2.91 -3.49 -38.76
N VAL A 225 -1.95 -2.63 -38.44
CA VAL A 225 -2.10 -1.49 -37.55
C VAL A 225 -1.73 -0.21 -38.30
N ASN A 226 -2.60 0.80 -38.25
CA ASN A 226 -2.30 2.11 -38.84
C ASN A 226 -1.57 3.00 -37.83
N THR A 227 -2.23 3.25 -36.70
CA THR A 227 -1.68 4.03 -35.60
C THR A 227 -1.99 3.35 -34.27
N PHE A 228 -1.26 3.73 -33.22
CA PHE A 228 -1.56 3.24 -31.87
C PHE A 228 -2.98 3.64 -31.44
N GLU A 229 -3.38 4.87 -31.76
CA GLU A 229 -4.70 5.41 -31.44
C GLU A 229 -5.81 4.60 -32.11
N ASP A 230 -5.70 4.35 -33.42
CA ASP A 230 -6.69 3.56 -34.16
C ASP A 230 -6.82 2.15 -33.57
N PHE A 231 -5.68 1.50 -33.28
CA PHE A 231 -5.66 0.19 -32.64
C PHE A 231 -6.39 0.16 -31.28
N ILE A 232 -6.22 1.19 -30.45
CA ILE A 232 -6.94 1.30 -29.18
C ILE A 232 -8.45 1.48 -29.42
N ILE A 233 -8.85 2.30 -30.40
CA ILE A 233 -10.26 2.51 -30.72
C ILE A 233 -10.91 1.24 -31.27
N ASP A 234 -10.21 0.47 -32.11
CA ASP A 234 -10.69 -0.83 -32.60
C ASP A 234 -10.88 -1.81 -31.44
N THR A 235 -9.97 -1.80 -30.48
CA THR A 235 -10.07 -2.62 -29.27
C THR A 235 -11.29 -2.24 -28.42
N LEU A 236 -11.63 -0.95 -28.34
CA LEU A 236 -12.78 -0.44 -27.58
C LEU A 236 -14.12 -0.64 -28.30
N THR A 237 -14.15 -0.47 -29.63
CA THR A 237 -15.37 -0.55 -30.47
C THR A 237 -15.98 -1.96 -30.44
N ASN A 238 -15.16 -2.99 -30.22
CA ASN A 238 -15.59 -4.36 -29.96
C ASN A 238 -16.25 -4.57 -28.56
N SER A 239 -16.87 -3.50 -28.03
CA SER A 239 -17.65 -3.42 -26.78
C SER A 239 -16.87 -3.74 -25.49
N GLY A 240 -15.55 -3.69 -25.56
CA GLY A 240 -14.66 -3.99 -24.45
C GLY A 240 -14.26 -2.75 -23.66
N GLN A 241 -14.06 -2.91 -22.36
CA GLN A 241 -13.25 -1.95 -21.61
C GLN A 241 -11.78 -2.31 -21.76
N THR A 242 -10.91 -1.31 -21.84
CA THR A 242 -9.47 -1.50 -22.02
C THR A 242 -8.70 -0.82 -20.89
N ILE A 243 -7.65 -1.50 -20.40
CA ILE A 243 -6.64 -0.91 -19.52
C ILE A 243 -5.34 -0.80 -20.32
N ILE A 244 -4.74 0.39 -20.36
CA ILE A 244 -3.43 0.62 -20.98
C ILE A 244 -2.40 0.86 -19.88
N PHE A 245 -1.33 0.08 -19.84
CA PHE A 245 -0.20 0.28 -18.93
C PHE A 245 0.94 1.05 -19.59
N VAL A 246 1.39 2.13 -18.94
CA VAL A 246 2.49 3.00 -19.40
C VAL A 246 3.56 3.18 -18.31
N ARG A 247 4.74 3.65 -18.70
CA ARG A 247 5.91 3.72 -17.80
C ARG A 247 5.89 4.86 -16.78
N SER A 248 5.15 5.94 -17.03
CA SER A 248 5.23 7.15 -16.20
C SER A 248 3.87 7.79 -15.95
N ARG A 249 3.76 8.52 -14.83
CA ARG A 249 2.55 9.27 -14.45
C ARG A 249 2.17 10.28 -15.53
N LYS A 250 3.15 11.05 -16.02
CA LYS A 250 2.98 12.01 -17.11
C LYS A 250 2.48 11.35 -18.40
N SER A 251 3.01 10.17 -18.75
CA SER A 251 2.53 9.39 -19.90
C SER A 251 1.09 8.90 -19.71
N ALA A 252 0.70 8.54 -18.49
CA ALA A 252 -0.65 8.06 -18.21
C ALA A 252 -1.68 9.17 -18.41
N GLU A 253 -1.41 10.35 -17.85
CA GLU A 253 -2.25 11.52 -18.02
C GLU A 253 -2.32 11.97 -19.48
N SER A 254 -1.16 12.14 -20.15
CA SER A 254 -1.12 12.69 -21.52
C SER A 254 -1.75 11.74 -22.55
N LEU A 255 -1.57 10.43 -22.39
CA LEU A 255 -2.20 9.45 -23.28
C LEU A 255 -3.71 9.35 -23.02
N ALA A 256 -4.14 9.40 -21.75
CA ALA A 256 -5.57 9.45 -21.41
C ALA A 256 -6.24 10.69 -22.02
N GLU A 257 -5.60 11.86 -21.95
CA GLU A 257 -6.09 13.09 -22.59
C GLU A 257 -6.23 12.94 -24.09
N LYS A 258 -5.18 12.46 -24.76
CA LYS A 258 -5.16 12.27 -26.20
C LYS A 258 -6.28 11.33 -26.66
N LEU A 259 -6.46 10.20 -25.99
CA LEU A 259 -7.46 9.19 -26.34
C LEU A 259 -8.88 9.61 -25.95
N SER A 260 -9.07 10.49 -24.96
CA SER A 260 -10.39 10.91 -24.48
C SER A 260 -11.31 11.48 -25.58
N TYR A 261 -10.75 12.19 -26.56
CA TYR A 261 -11.52 12.76 -27.67
C TYR A 261 -12.13 11.66 -28.55
N HIS A 262 -11.35 10.63 -28.84
CA HIS A 262 -11.79 9.49 -29.63
C HIS A 262 -12.76 8.60 -28.85
N VAL A 263 -12.49 8.35 -27.56
CA VAL A 263 -13.39 7.59 -26.69
C VAL A 263 -14.76 8.26 -26.56
N SER A 264 -14.81 9.58 -26.43
CA SER A 264 -16.08 10.33 -26.40
C SER A 264 -16.93 10.11 -27.68
N GLY A 265 -16.27 9.92 -28.83
CA GLY A 265 -16.92 9.65 -30.11
C GLY A 265 -17.62 8.29 -30.21
N ILE A 266 -17.21 7.31 -29.40
CA ILE A 266 -17.80 5.96 -29.38
C ILE A 266 -18.85 5.75 -28.27
N LEU A 267 -18.98 6.72 -27.35
CA LEU A 267 -20.00 6.67 -26.30
C LEU A 267 -21.40 6.91 -26.86
N LYS A 268 -22.39 6.16 -26.36
CA LYS A 268 -23.80 6.43 -26.60
C LYS A 268 -24.22 7.72 -25.89
N GLU A 269 -25.25 8.39 -26.40
CA GLU A 269 -25.73 9.64 -25.81
C GLU A 269 -26.20 9.46 -24.35
N SER A 270 -26.87 8.35 -24.06
CA SER A 270 -27.24 7.96 -22.68
C SER A 270 -26.05 7.80 -21.75
N GLU A 271 -24.91 7.28 -22.25
CA GLU A 271 -23.69 7.14 -21.45
C GLU A 271 -23.08 8.50 -21.16
N LYS A 272 -23.11 9.43 -22.13
CA LYS A 272 -22.64 10.81 -21.93
C LYS A 272 -23.47 11.54 -20.89
N GLU A 273 -24.79 11.45 -20.97
CA GLU A 273 -25.70 12.05 -19.97
C GLU A 273 -25.47 11.52 -18.55
N GLU A 274 -25.18 10.23 -18.40
CA GLU A 274 -24.82 9.65 -17.10
C GLU A 274 -23.48 10.17 -16.57
N LEU A 275 -22.49 10.30 -17.46
CA LEU A 275 -21.17 10.77 -17.10
C LEU A 275 -21.15 12.27 -16.77
N ASP A 276 -21.98 13.08 -17.42
CA ASP A 276 -22.10 14.53 -17.12
C ASP A 276 -22.66 14.80 -15.72
N LYS A 277 -23.48 13.89 -15.20
CA LYS A 277 -24.02 13.91 -13.83
C LYS A 277 -22.98 13.55 -12.76
N ILE A 278 -21.76 13.18 -13.13
CA ILE A 278 -20.70 12.96 -12.17
C ILE A 278 -20.38 14.30 -11.50
N GLU A 279 -20.75 14.39 -10.23
CA GLU A 279 -20.31 15.42 -9.30
C GLU A 279 -19.35 14.79 -8.30
N MET A 280 -18.28 15.49 -7.95
CA MET A 280 -17.58 15.24 -6.69
C MET A 280 -17.23 16.57 -6.02
N SER A 281 -16.81 16.44 -4.77
CA SER A 281 -16.28 17.52 -3.94
C SER A 281 -15.24 18.35 -4.71
N ARG A 282 -15.54 19.64 -4.92
CA ARG A 282 -14.66 20.61 -5.58
C ARG A 282 -13.40 20.95 -4.77
N ASP A 283 -13.30 20.51 -3.51
CA ASP A 283 -12.20 20.86 -2.61
C ASP A 283 -10.91 20.04 -2.85
N SER A 284 -10.87 19.13 -3.84
CA SER A 284 -9.68 18.31 -4.13
C SER A 284 -8.85 18.88 -5.28
N LEU A 285 -7.55 19.12 -5.06
CA LEU A 285 -6.58 19.57 -6.06
C LEU A 285 -6.49 18.65 -7.30
N GLY A 286 -6.34 19.24 -8.49
CA GLY A 286 -6.11 18.52 -9.76
C GLY A 286 -7.35 17.83 -10.34
N TYR A 287 -8.52 18.15 -9.78
CA TYR A 287 -9.76 17.43 -10.00
C TYR A 287 -10.49 17.75 -11.31
N GLU A 288 -10.44 19.01 -11.77
CA GLU A 288 -11.15 19.44 -12.98
C GLU A 288 -10.66 18.71 -14.23
N ARG A 289 -9.35 18.51 -14.33
CA ARG A 289 -8.70 17.78 -15.42
C ARG A 289 -9.18 16.32 -15.46
N LEU A 290 -9.17 15.63 -14.32
CA LEU A 290 -9.66 14.25 -14.23
C LEU A 290 -11.16 14.15 -14.55
N LEU A 291 -11.98 15.05 -13.99
CA LEU A 291 -13.43 15.06 -14.24
C LEU A 291 -13.75 15.22 -15.73
N THR A 292 -13.01 16.10 -16.42
CA THR A 292 -13.16 16.31 -17.87
C THR A 292 -12.92 15.02 -18.66
N LEU A 293 -11.92 14.23 -18.27
CA LEU A 293 -11.63 12.94 -18.91
C LEU A 293 -12.70 11.89 -18.57
N LEU A 294 -13.11 11.82 -17.30
CA LEU A 294 -14.15 10.89 -16.85
C LEU A 294 -15.46 11.11 -17.61
N ARG A 295 -15.85 12.38 -17.84
CA ARG A 295 -17.00 12.76 -18.66
C ARG A 295 -16.92 12.28 -20.10
N ARG A 296 -15.70 12.11 -20.62
CA ARG A 296 -15.42 11.58 -21.96
C ARG A 296 -15.23 10.06 -21.98
N GLY A 297 -15.50 9.36 -20.88
CA GLY A 297 -15.38 7.90 -20.81
C GLY A 297 -13.95 7.38 -20.56
N THR A 298 -13.02 8.24 -20.16
CA THR A 298 -11.60 7.90 -19.97
C THR A 298 -11.09 8.31 -18.59
N GLY A 299 -10.33 7.45 -17.93
CA GLY A 299 -9.60 7.78 -16.71
C GLY A 299 -8.09 7.57 -16.86
N PHE A 300 -7.31 8.20 -16.00
CA PHE A 300 -5.92 7.79 -15.73
C PHE A 300 -5.80 7.27 -14.30
N HIS A 301 -4.79 6.45 -14.04
CA HIS A 301 -4.61 5.80 -12.73
C HIS A 301 -3.12 5.63 -12.37
N HIS A 302 -2.65 6.36 -11.35
CA HIS A 302 -1.26 6.26 -10.89
C HIS A 302 -1.07 6.70 -9.44
N ALA A 303 0.10 6.39 -8.86
CA ALA A 303 0.43 6.67 -7.46
C ALA A 303 0.38 8.16 -7.08
N GLY A 304 0.53 9.08 -8.03
CA GLY A 304 0.39 10.54 -7.80
C GLY A 304 -1.04 11.01 -7.51
N MET A 305 -2.06 10.18 -7.73
CA MET A 305 -3.47 10.54 -7.49
C MET A 305 -3.87 10.34 -6.03
N LEU A 306 -4.76 11.21 -5.54
CA LEU A 306 -5.36 11.04 -4.22
C LEU A 306 -6.22 9.77 -4.17
N SER A 307 -6.40 9.21 -2.98
CA SER A 307 -7.17 7.96 -2.79
C SER A 307 -8.61 8.09 -3.30
N ASP A 308 -9.27 9.21 -3.07
CA ASP A 308 -10.65 9.43 -3.56
C ASP A 308 -10.74 9.54 -5.09
N GLN A 309 -9.71 10.11 -5.73
CA GLN A 309 -9.59 10.17 -7.18
C GLN A 309 -9.42 8.76 -7.79
N ARG A 310 -8.56 7.92 -7.18
CA ARG A 310 -8.39 6.51 -7.60
C ARG A 310 -9.68 5.72 -7.43
N ARG A 311 -10.35 5.88 -6.28
CA ARG A 311 -11.63 5.21 -5.98
C ARG A 311 -12.73 5.55 -6.98
N ILE A 312 -12.87 6.81 -7.41
CA ILE A 312 -13.89 7.13 -8.42
C ILE A 312 -13.55 6.49 -9.78
N VAL A 313 -12.29 6.54 -10.22
CA VAL A 313 -11.89 5.94 -11.51
C VAL A 313 -12.17 4.44 -11.49
N GLU A 314 -11.78 3.75 -10.42
CA GLU A 314 -12.03 2.32 -10.23
C GLU A 314 -13.52 1.99 -10.21
N ARG A 315 -14.31 2.77 -9.46
CA ARG A 315 -15.76 2.57 -9.37
C ARG A 315 -16.44 2.75 -10.74
N LEU A 316 -16.18 3.85 -11.44
CA LEU A 316 -16.79 4.11 -12.74
C LEU A 316 -16.38 3.08 -13.80
N PHE A 317 -15.15 2.56 -13.71
CA PHE A 317 -14.71 1.48 -14.58
C PHE A 317 -15.38 0.16 -14.22
N ARG A 318 -15.48 -0.20 -12.95
CA ARG A 318 -16.21 -1.41 -12.52
C ARG A 318 -17.68 -1.37 -12.92
N GLU A 319 -18.32 -0.19 -12.81
CA GLU A 319 -19.68 0.11 -13.26
C GLU A 319 -19.83 0.21 -14.79
N ARG A 320 -18.73 0.09 -15.56
CA ARG A 320 -18.69 0.17 -17.04
C ARG A 320 -19.08 1.51 -17.66
N LYS A 321 -19.12 2.55 -16.84
CA LYS A 321 -19.42 3.92 -17.26
C LYS A 321 -18.27 4.51 -18.07
N ILE A 322 -17.03 4.26 -17.65
CA ILE A 322 -15.85 4.60 -18.45
C ILE A 322 -15.31 3.37 -19.20
N LYS A 323 -14.82 3.59 -20.41
CA LYS A 323 -14.36 2.54 -21.35
C LYS A 323 -12.86 2.32 -21.30
N LEU A 324 -12.10 3.35 -20.93
CA LEU A 324 -10.65 3.33 -20.95
C LEU A 324 -10.06 3.78 -19.62
N ILE A 325 -9.07 3.04 -19.12
CA ILE A 325 -8.13 3.51 -18.10
C ILE A 325 -6.72 3.46 -18.69
N VAL A 326 -5.95 4.53 -18.51
CA VAL A 326 -4.49 4.53 -18.70
C VAL A 326 -3.80 4.55 -17.34
N ALA A 327 -3.08 3.49 -17.00
CA ALA A 327 -2.46 3.30 -15.69
C ALA A 327 -0.94 3.18 -15.76
N THR A 328 -0.24 3.55 -14.68
CA THR A 328 1.20 3.25 -14.55
C THR A 328 1.43 1.79 -14.18
N THR A 329 2.50 1.18 -14.71
CA THR A 329 2.89 -0.20 -14.42
C THR A 329 3.10 -0.47 -12.92
N THR A 330 3.64 0.49 -12.18
CA THR A 330 3.88 0.38 -10.72
C THR A 330 2.62 0.23 -9.87
N LEU A 331 1.46 0.59 -10.42
CA LEU A 331 0.19 0.46 -9.71
C LEU A 331 -0.62 -0.76 -10.15
N ALA A 332 -0.07 -1.54 -11.09
CA ALA A 332 -0.74 -2.72 -11.61
C ALA A 332 -1.05 -3.74 -10.52
N ALA A 333 -0.21 -3.92 -9.49
CA ALA A 333 -0.46 -4.88 -8.42
C ALA A 333 -1.61 -4.47 -7.47
N GLY A 334 -1.89 -3.17 -7.32
CA GLY A 334 -2.86 -2.65 -6.35
C GLY A 334 -4.27 -2.43 -6.87
N MET A 335 -4.48 -2.53 -8.19
CA MET A 335 -5.81 -2.40 -8.78
C MET A 335 -6.49 -3.77 -8.83
N ASN A 336 -7.78 -3.91 -8.55
CA ASN A 336 -8.53 -5.15 -8.83
C ASN A 336 -9.64 -4.87 -9.85
N LEU A 337 -9.21 -4.47 -11.05
CA LEU A 337 -10.10 -4.16 -12.16
C LEU A 337 -9.82 -5.12 -13.33
N PRO A 338 -10.76 -6.04 -13.64
CA PRO A 338 -10.70 -6.80 -14.88
C PRO A 338 -11.23 -5.95 -16.05
N ALA A 339 -10.65 -6.15 -17.22
CA ALA A 339 -11.01 -5.47 -18.46
C ALA A 339 -11.20 -6.51 -19.59
N ARG A 340 -11.88 -6.16 -20.68
CA ARG A 340 -11.96 -7.07 -21.84
C ARG A 340 -10.58 -7.25 -22.47
N SER A 341 -9.85 -6.14 -22.53
CA SER A 341 -8.53 -6.04 -23.14
C SER A 341 -7.55 -5.31 -22.23
N VAL A 342 -6.29 -5.71 -22.28
CA VAL A 342 -5.17 -5.03 -21.62
C VAL A 342 -4.12 -4.74 -22.67
N VAL A 343 -3.56 -3.54 -22.65
CA VAL A 343 -2.46 -3.13 -23.54
C VAL A 343 -1.28 -2.67 -22.69
N ILE A 344 -0.14 -3.30 -22.84
CA ILE A 344 1.11 -2.87 -22.20
C ILE A 344 1.86 -2.03 -23.23
N ARG A 345 1.80 -0.70 -23.09
CA ARG A 345 2.39 0.24 -24.05
C ARG A 345 3.90 0.31 -23.94
N ASP A 346 4.38 0.24 -22.70
CA ASP A 346 5.78 0.38 -22.33
C ASP A 346 6.23 -0.84 -21.53
N ILE A 347 7.28 -1.52 -22.02
CA ILE A 347 7.90 -2.70 -21.38
C ILE A 347 9.17 -2.36 -20.59
N PHE A 348 9.48 -1.06 -20.47
CA PHE A 348 10.64 -0.57 -19.74
C PHE A 348 10.23 0.37 -18.62
N ARG A 349 10.93 0.28 -17.49
CA ARG A 349 10.77 1.16 -16.33
C ARG A 349 12.14 1.69 -15.92
N TYR A 350 12.18 2.96 -15.53
CA TYR A 350 13.39 3.56 -14.97
C TYR A 350 13.49 3.23 -13.49
N ASP A 351 14.61 2.67 -13.07
CA ASP A 351 14.88 2.27 -11.68
C ASP A 351 15.70 3.30 -10.89
N GLY A 352 15.99 4.47 -11.49
CA GLY A 352 16.85 5.50 -10.90
C GLY A 352 18.28 5.52 -11.44
N PHE A 353 18.74 4.43 -12.03
CA PHE A 353 20.08 4.30 -12.62
C PHE A 353 20.01 3.97 -14.10
N SER A 354 19.14 3.05 -14.47
CA SER A 354 19.02 2.49 -15.81
C SER A 354 17.55 2.30 -16.22
N SER A 355 17.35 2.13 -17.53
CA SER A 355 16.07 1.67 -18.06
C SER A 355 16.09 0.15 -18.12
N ALA A 356 15.44 -0.52 -17.18
CA ALA A 356 15.33 -1.97 -17.14
C ALA A 356 14.02 -2.45 -17.78
N MET A 357 14.04 -3.65 -18.37
CA MET A 357 12.80 -4.32 -18.77
C MET A 357 11.96 -4.65 -17.55
N ILE A 358 10.64 -4.58 -17.71
CA ILE A 358 9.71 -4.97 -16.65
C ILE A 358 9.79 -6.49 -16.47
N PRO A 359 9.88 -7.03 -15.24
CA PRO A 359 9.85 -8.46 -14.98
C PRO A 359 8.67 -9.16 -15.65
N ASN A 360 8.90 -10.37 -16.17
CA ASN A 360 7.87 -11.15 -16.85
C ASN A 360 6.68 -11.44 -15.91
N LEU A 361 6.93 -11.72 -14.63
CA LEU A 361 5.87 -11.89 -13.62
C LEU A 361 4.92 -10.67 -13.57
N GLU A 362 5.45 -9.45 -13.57
CA GLU A 362 4.63 -8.23 -13.59
C GLU A 362 3.85 -8.08 -14.90
N ILE A 363 4.46 -8.41 -16.04
CA ILE A 363 3.80 -8.45 -17.36
C ILE A 363 2.64 -9.44 -17.34
N GLN A 364 2.85 -10.67 -16.86
CA GLN A 364 1.79 -11.68 -16.77
C GLN A 364 0.67 -11.25 -15.82
N GLN A 365 0.99 -10.56 -14.72
CA GLN A 365 -0.02 -10.00 -13.81
C GLN A 365 -0.87 -8.91 -14.50
N MET A 366 -0.23 -8.04 -15.28
CA MET A 366 -0.92 -7.02 -16.07
C MET A 366 -1.84 -7.66 -17.12
N LEU A 367 -1.32 -8.57 -17.95
CA LEU A 367 -2.11 -9.30 -18.96
C LEU A 367 -3.21 -10.15 -18.33
N GLY A 368 -2.98 -10.66 -17.11
CA GLY A 368 -3.94 -11.39 -16.30
C GLY A 368 -5.21 -10.60 -15.97
N ARG A 369 -5.23 -9.29 -16.17
CA ARG A 369 -6.44 -8.45 -15.98
C ARG A 369 -7.39 -8.51 -17.16
N ALA A 370 -6.96 -9.06 -18.29
CA ALA A 370 -7.81 -9.25 -19.45
C ALA A 370 -8.75 -10.46 -19.24
N GLY A 371 -10.02 -10.25 -19.59
CA GLY A 371 -11.12 -11.20 -19.44
C GLY A 371 -11.94 -10.98 -18.17
N ARG A 372 -13.16 -10.43 -18.31
CA ARG A 372 -14.10 -10.25 -17.19
C ARG A 372 -14.97 -11.50 -17.04
N VAL A 373 -14.86 -12.15 -15.89
CA VAL A 373 -15.72 -13.29 -15.50
C VAL A 373 -17.19 -12.90 -15.66
N ARG A 374 -18.01 -13.78 -16.24
CA ARG A 374 -19.44 -13.60 -16.58
C ARG A 374 -19.77 -12.75 -17.81
N PHE A 375 -18.81 -12.01 -18.35
CA PHE A 375 -19.10 -11.06 -19.43
C PHE A 375 -18.34 -11.37 -20.71
N ASP A 376 -17.11 -11.85 -20.58
CA ASP A 376 -16.24 -12.11 -21.71
C ASP A 376 -15.98 -13.61 -21.85
N LYS A 377 -15.93 -14.09 -23.09
CA LYS A 377 -15.56 -15.49 -23.41
C LYS A 377 -14.06 -15.70 -23.48
N ILE A 378 -13.32 -14.64 -23.80
CA ILE A 378 -11.87 -14.58 -23.87
C ILE A 378 -11.42 -13.21 -23.34
N GLY A 379 -10.18 -13.09 -22.91
CA GLY A 379 -9.50 -11.84 -22.58
C GLY A 379 -8.36 -11.61 -23.55
N ASN A 380 -8.13 -10.38 -24.00
CA ASN A 380 -7.05 -10.08 -24.94
C ASN A 380 -5.96 -9.27 -24.24
N GLY A 381 -4.73 -9.78 -24.22
CA GLY A 381 -3.55 -9.10 -23.72
C GLY A 381 -2.62 -8.71 -24.86
N TYR A 382 -2.31 -7.43 -24.98
CA TYR A 382 -1.46 -6.90 -26.04
C TYR A 382 -0.17 -6.32 -25.45
N ILE A 383 0.98 -6.70 -26.00
CA ILE A 383 2.27 -6.08 -25.65
C ILE A 383 2.72 -5.25 -26.85
N TRP A 384 2.76 -3.93 -26.68
CA TRP A 384 3.24 -3.03 -27.71
C TRP A 384 4.77 -3.03 -27.73
N SER A 385 5.36 -3.16 -28.92
CA SER A 385 6.80 -3.18 -29.13
C SER A 385 7.20 -2.44 -30.41
N SER A 386 8.49 -2.13 -30.54
CA SER A 386 9.05 -1.75 -31.84
C SER A 386 9.30 -3.00 -32.68
N ARG A 387 9.35 -2.88 -34.01
CA ARG A 387 9.69 -4.00 -34.90
C ARG A 387 11.00 -4.68 -34.53
N GLN A 388 12.00 -3.88 -34.13
CA GLN A 388 13.32 -4.37 -33.75
C GLN A 388 13.29 -5.25 -32.49
N ARG A 389 12.35 -4.98 -31.57
CA ARG A 389 12.22 -5.67 -30.29
C ARG A 389 11.11 -6.72 -30.26
N ALA A 390 10.36 -6.92 -31.34
CA ALA A 390 9.29 -7.91 -31.37
C ALA A 390 9.80 -9.30 -30.98
N LYS A 391 10.96 -9.71 -31.52
CA LYS A 391 11.60 -11.00 -31.19
C LYS A 391 11.95 -11.13 -29.71
N GLU A 392 12.49 -10.07 -29.11
CA GLU A 392 12.83 -10.01 -27.69
C GLU A 392 11.58 -10.10 -26.81
N VAL A 393 10.49 -9.41 -27.20
CA VAL A 393 9.19 -9.51 -26.52
C VAL A 393 8.62 -10.93 -26.60
N PHE A 394 8.73 -11.59 -27.75
CA PHE A 394 8.31 -12.98 -27.88
C PHE A 394 9.13 -13.92 -26.99
N SER A 395 10.46 -13.79 -26.98
CA SER A 395 11.32 -14.65 -26.16
C SER A 395 11.10 -14.43 -24.67
N GLU A 396 10.91 -13.19 -24.24
CA GLU A 396 10.86 -12.84 -22.81
C GLU A 396 9.46 -13.02 -22.22
N TYR A 397 8.41 -12.55 -22.91
CA TYR A 397 7.07 -12.42 -22.31
C TYR A 397 6.02 -13.38 -22.86
N ILE A 398 6.22 -13.95 -24.04
CA ILE A 398 5.28 -14.93 -24.62
C ILE A 398 5.77 -16.35 -24.32
N ASN A 399 7.03 -16.62 -24.65
CA ASN A 399 7.69 -17.92 -24.53
C ASN A 399 8.54 -18.06 -23.27
N GLY A 400 8.88 -16.94 -22.61
CA GLY A 400 9.72 -16.93 -21.42
C GLY A 400 8.98 -17.39 -20.18
N GLU A 401 9.73 -17.98 -19.25
CA GLU A 401 9.22 -18.38 -17.94
C GLU A 401 9.13 -17.18 -16.99
N VAL A 402 8.22 -17.24 -16.02
CA VAL A 402 8.17 -16.25 -14.92
C VAL A 402 9.34 -16.45 -13.96
N GLU A 403 9.77 -15.36 -13.32
CA GLU A 403 10.88 -15.38 -12.37
C GLU A 403 10.61 -16.29 -11.16
N SER A 404 11.67 -16.88 -10.62
CA SER A 404 11.63 -17.57 -9.33
C SER A 404 11.50 -16.56 -8.18
N ILE A 405 10.69 -16.87 -7.17
CA ILE A 405 10.67 -16.11 -5.92
C ILE A 405 12.03 -16.32 -5.22
N LYS A 406 12.76 -15.22 -5.01
CA LYS A 406 14.02 -15.18 -4.27
C LYS A 406 13.95 -14.12 -3.19
N SER A 407 14.70 -14.33 -2.10
CA SER A 407 14.83 -13.33 -1.06
C SER A 407 15.46 -12.04 -1.61
N ARG A 408 14.90 -10.91 -1.18
CA ARG A 408 15.42 -9.56 -1.42
C ARG A 408 16.03 -8.94 -0.17
N MET A 409 16.40 -9.77 0.80
CA MET A 409 17.01 -9.32 2.05
C MET A 409 18.33 -8.57 1.78
N THR A 410 18.50 -7.44 2.47
CA THR A 410 19.69 -6.58 2.39
C THR A 410 20.20 -6.27 3.79
N GLU A 411 21.49 -5.91 3.92
CA GLU A 411 22.11 -5.59 5.23
C GLU A 411 21.31 -4.55 6.06
N PRO A 412 20.83 -3.42 5.50
CA PRO A 412 20.03 -2.46 6.29
C PRO A 412 18.74 -3.08 6.85
N LYS A 413 18.06 -3.91 6.05
CA LYS A 413 16.83 -4.60 6.51
C LYS A 413 17.14 -5.65 7.56
N VAL A 414 18.26 -6.40 7.44
CA VAL A 414 18.73 -7.33 8.49
C VAL A 414 18.93 -6.58 9.80
N ARG A 415 19.59 -5.42 9.78
CA ARG A 415 19.84 -4.60 10.97
C ARG A 415 18.56 -4.23 11.71
N MET A 416 17.55 -3.78 10.96
CA MET A 416 16.22 -3.45 11.51
C MET A 416 15.56 -4.67 12.18
N HIS A 417 15.67 -5.85 11.58
CA HIS A 417 15.08 -7.08 12.13
C HIS A 417 15.88 -7.69 13.27
N VAL A 418 17.22 -7.60 13.27
CA VAL A 418 18.09 -7.99 14.40
C VAL A 418 17.72 -7.19 15.65
N LEU A 419 17.61 -5.87 15.54
CA LEU A 419 17.17 -5.04 16.66
C LEU A 419 15.76 -5.45 17.13
N GLY A 420 14.86 -5.73 16.19
CA GLY A 420 13.50 -6.19 16.49
C GLY A 420 13.45 -7.51 17.28
N LEU A 421 14.23 -8.51 16.85
CA LEU A 421 14.32 -9.83 17.48
C LEU A 421 14.92 -9.76 18.89
N ILE A 422 15.95 -8.92 19.09
CA ILE A 422 16.54 -8.69 20.41
C ILE A 422 15.58 -7.91 21.31
N SER A 423 14.89 -6.90 20.77
CA SER A 423 13.97 -6.05 21.54
C SER A 423 12.72 -6.80 21.99
N SER A 424 12.20 -7.72 21.16
CA SER A 424 11.07 -8.59 21.53
C SER A 424 11.48 -9.75 22.43
N GLY A 425 12.78 -10.00 22.62
CA GLY A 425 13.31 -11.10 23.41
C GLY A 425 13.25 -12.47 22.73
N LEU A 426 12.94 -12.52 21.43
CA LEU A 426 12.94 -13.77 20.64
C LEU A 426 14.36 -14.32 20.46
N CYS A 427 15.33 -13.43 20.26
CA CYS A 427 16.74 -13.77 20.18
C CYS A 427 17.50 -13.03 21.27
N LYS A 428 18.49 -13.68 21.86
CA LYS A 428 19.24 -13.14 23.02
C LYS A 428 20.76 -13.17 22.84
N ASP A 429 21.24 -13.74 21.73
CA ASP A 429 22.65 -13.96 21.43
C ASP A 429 22.82 -14.19 19.91
N GLN A 430 24.05 -14.22 19.43
CA GLN A 430 24.33 -14.42 18.01
C GLN A 430 23.85 -15.80 17.50
N PRO A 431 24.05 -16.91 18.23
CA PRO A 431 23.54 -18.22 17.80
C PRO A 431 22.02 -18.25 17.59
N SER A 432 21.23 -17.66 18.50
CA SER A 432 19.77 -17.59 18.33
C SER A 432 19.34 -16.69 17.17
N LEU A 433 20.13 -15.67 16.80
CA LEU A 433 19.90 -14.89 15.58
C LEU A 433 20.20 -15.73 14.34
N SER A 434 21.36 -16.38 14.29
CA SER A 434 21.75 -17.28 13.18
C SER A 434 20.73 -18.40 12.98
N GLU A 435 20.26 -19.02 14.06
CA GLU A 435 19.21 -20.03 14.03
C GLU A 435 17.91 -19.47 13.44
N PHE A 436 17.45 -18.29 13.90
CA PHE A 436 16.28 -17.64 13.33
C PHE A 436 16.43 -17.41 11.82
N PHE A 437 17.53 -16.77 11.39
CA PHE A 437 17.77 -16.43 10.00
C PHE A 437 17.96 -17.68 9.11
N SER A 438 18.42 -18.81 9.66
CA SER A 438 18.50 -20.07 8.92
C SER A 438 17.14 -20.63 8.47
N THR A 439 16.04 -20.19 9.12
CA THR A 439 14.66 -20.58 8.74
C THR A 439 14.06 -19.68 7.66
N THR A 440 14.75 -18.63 7.25
CA THR A 440 14.30 -17.66 6.25
C THR A 440 14.60 -18.14 4.83
N LEU A 441 13.89 -17.61 3.82
CA LEU A 441 14.16 -17.93 2.42
C LEU A 441 15.57 -17.48 2.01
N ALA A 442 16.09 -16.39 2.59
CA ALA A 442 17.44 -15.90 2.40
C ALA A 442 18.52 -16.96 2.68
N SER A 443 18.29 -17.86 3.64
CA SER A 443 19.19 -18.96 3.93
C SER A 443 19.18 -20.01 2.82
N TYR A 444 18.01 -20.31 2.24
CA TYR A 444 17.91 -21.21 1.09
C TYR A 444 18.60 -20.62 -0.15
N ASP A 445 18.60 -19.29 -0.28
CA ASP A 445 19.27 -18.57 -1.36
C ASP A 445 20.79 -18.35 -1.11
N ASN A 446 21.34 -18.86 -0.01
CA ASN A 446 22.76 -18.76 0.37
C ASN A 446 23.30 -17.31 0.45
N LEU A 447 22.50 -16.37 0.95
CA LEU A 447 22.96 -15.00 1.20
C LEU A 447 23.97 -14.93 2.36
N GLN A 448 24.78 -13.86 2.41
CA GLN A 448 25.81 -13.62 3.43
C GLN A 448 25.23 -13.18 4.79
N LEU A 449 24.26 -13.94 5.31
CA LEU A 449 23.49 -13.57 6.49
C LEU A 449 24.35 -13.41 7.74
N GLU A 450 25.31 -14.30 7.98
CA GLU A 450 26.18 -14.24 9.16
C GLU A 450 26.98 -12.93 9.23
N GLU A 451 27.55 -12.50 8.10
CA GLU A 451 28.30 -11.24 8.02
C GLU A 451 27.38 -10.03 8.27
N TRP A 452 26.17 -10.04 7.72
CA TRP A 452 25.20 -8.96 7.93
C TRP A 452 24.68 -8.92 9.38
N ILE A 453 24.50 -10.08 10.02
CA ILE A 453 24.12 -10.18 11.44
C ILE A 453 25.25 -9.59 12.31
N GLU A 454 26.50 -9.98 12.06
CA GLU A 454 27.66 -9.47 12.80
C GLU A 454 27.80 -7.94 12.69
N ARG A 455 27.78 -7.42 11.45
CA ARG A 455 27.82 -5.96 11.19
C ARG A 455 26.65 -5.23 11.86
N SER A 456 25.46 -5.84 11.86
CA SER A 456 24.29 -5.28 12.53
C SER A 456 24.48 -5.20 14.04
N ILE A 457 25.00 -6.26 14.67
CA ILE A 457 25.30 -6.28 16.11
C ILE A 457 26.31 -5.19 16.46
N ILE A 458 27.41 -5.08 15.69
CA ILE A 458 28.44 -4.05 15.87
C ILE A 458 27.82 -2.65 15.82
N PHE A 459 27.08 -2.34 14.75
CA PHE A 459 26.43 -1.04 14.60
C PHE A 459 25.47 -0.73 15.76
N LEU A 460 24.64 -1.71 16.16
CA LEU A 460 23.67 -1.52 17.23
C LEU A 460 24.33 -1.32 18.60
N LYS A 461 25.49 -1.94 18.86
CA LYS A 461 26.32 -1.69 20.05
C LYS A 461 26.93 -0.29 20.01
N GLU A 462 27.56 0.09 18.90
CA GLU A 462 28.17 1.42 18.71
C GLU A 462 27.16 2.57 18.86
N LYS A 463 25.92 2.38 18.39
CA LYS A 463 24.83 3.35 18.54
C LYS A 463 24.07 3.25 19.86
N GLU A 464 24.53 2.40 20.78
CA GLU A 464 23.96 2.19 22.12
C GLU A 464 22.49 1.72 22.11
N MET A 465 22.09 1.01 21.05
CA MET A 465 20.75 0.42 20.93
C MET A 465 20.65 -0.94 21.62
N ILE A 466 21.75 -1.68 21.68
CA ILE A 466 21.86 -2.93 22.43
C ILE A 466 23.09 -2.91 23.34
N ARG A 467 23.10 -3.78 24.35
CA ARG A 467 24.23 -3.98 25.28
C ARG A 467 24.46 -5.47 25.54
N GLY A 468 25.66 -5.80 26.02
CA GLY A 468 26.07 -7.15 26.40
C GLY A 468 26.95 -7.82 25.33
N GLU A 469 27.89 -8.66 25.79
CA GLU A 469 28.86 -9.31 24.89
C GLU A 469 28.35 -10.64 24.34
N LEU A 470 28.01 -11.58 25.23
CA LEU A 470 27.52 -12.90 24.85
C LEU A 470 26.00 -12.98 24.82
N SER A 471 25.33 -12.20 25.67
CA SER A 471 23.88 -12.10 25.70
C SER A 471 23.46 -10.65 25.53
N PHE A 472 22.69 -10.40 24.47
CA PHE A 472 22.23 -9.09 24.06
C PHE A 472 20.95 -8.71 24.79
N LYS A 473 20.86 -7.44 25.18
CA LYS A 473 19.62 -6.80 25.63
C LYS A 473 19.48 -5.44 24.96
N ALA A 474 18.29 -5.14 24.45
CA ALA A 474 17.97 -3.80 23.98
C ALA A 474 18.06 -2.77 25.12
N THR A 475 18.66 -1.61 24.86
CA THR A 475 18.61 -0.45 25.75
C THR A 475 17.23 0.21 25.67
N PRO A 476 16.85 1.13 26.60
CA PRO A 476 15.60 1.88 26.46
C PRO A 476 15.49 2.60 25.11
N PHE A 477 16.59 3.17 24.63
CA PHE A 477 16.67 3.82 23.31
C PHE A 477 16.47 2.81 22.17
N GLY A 478 17.22 1.71 22.13
CA GLY A 478 17.07 0.71 21.07
C GLY A 478 15.69 0.03 21.07
N ARG A 479 15.12 -0.21 22.25
CA ARG A 479 13.75 -0.69 22.38
C ARG A 479 12.76 0.31 21.77
N LYS A 480 12.90 1.61 22.09
CA LYS A 480 12.03 2.65 21.54
C LYS A 480 12.15 2.74 20.01
N VAL A 481 13.36 2.68 19.45
CA VAL A 481 13.59 2.63 18.00
C VAL A 481 12.87 1.43 17.36
N SER A 482 12.93 0.25 17.99
CA SER A 482 12.20 -0.93 17.51
C SER A 482 10.68 -0.78 17.63
N GLU A 483 10.18 -0.19 18.72
CA GLU A 483 8.74 0.02 18.96
C GLU A 483 8.13 0.96 17.92
N LEU A 484 8.83 2.07 17.64
CA LEU A 484 8.47 3.09 16.63
C LEU A 484 8.57 2.57 15.19
N TYR A 485 9.14 1.37 14.99
CA TYR A 485 9.30 0.71 13.69
C TYR A 485 10.16 1.49 12.68
N ILE A 486 11.10 2.32 13.15
CA ILE A 486 12.03 3.09 12.31
C ILE A 486 13.35 2.33 12.08
N ASP A 487 14.06 2.67 11.01
CA ASP A 487 15.40 2.13 10.74
C ASP A 487 16.37 2.53 11.88
N PRO A 488 17.26 1.64 12.35
CA PRO A 488 18.28 1.97 13.34
C PRO A 488 19.19 3.16 12.98
N VAL A 489 19.46 3.39 11.69
CA VAL A 489 20.16 4.59 11.22
C VAL A 489 19.30 5.83 11.44
N SER A 490 18.01 5.79 11.08
CA SER A 490 17.07 6.88 11.38
C SER A 490 17.00 7.16 12.88
N GLY A 491 16.95 6.13 13.72
CA GLY A 491 16.99 6.30 15.18
C GLY A 491 18.22 7.08 15.65
N SER A 492 19.41 6.78 15.09
CA SER A 492 20.64 7.54 15.39
C SER A 492 20.54 9.00 14.95
N ILE A 493 20.04 9.25 13.73
CA ILE A 493 19.88 10.61 13.18
C ILE A 493 18.87 11.41 14.02
N LEU A 494 17.73 10.83 14.37
CA LEU A 494 16.70 11.48 15.18
C LEU A 494 17.18 11.75 16.61
N ARG A 495 18.02 10.88 17.19
CA ARG A 495 18.66 11.13 18.48
C ARG A 495 19.54 12.39 18.46
N GLU A 496 20.24 12.64 17.35
CA GLU A 496 21.02 13.87 17.15
C GLU A 496 20.10 15.07 16.88
N THR A 497 19.11 14.88 16.01
CA THR A 497 18.10 15.89 15.64
C THR A 497 17.34 16.43 16.85
N ALA A 498 17.05 15.59 17.86
CA ALA A 498 16.33 15.97 19.07
C ALA A 498 17.03 17.09 19.89
N ARG A 499 18.32 17.29 19.66
CA ARG A 499 19.14 18.33 20.32
C ARG A 499 19.18 19.66 19.56
N LEU A 500 18.62 19.74 18.35
CA LEU A 500 18.64 20.94 17.51
C LEU A 500 17.49 21.88 17.89
N GLU A 501 17.71 23.18 17.82
CA GLU A 501 16.70 24.18 18.22
C GLU A 501 15.96 24.75 17.00
N GLU A 502 16.65 24.93 15.88
CA GLU A 502 16.10 25.56 14.69
C GLU A 502 15.19 24.60 13.90
N THR A 503 13.98 25.06 13.54
CA THR A 503 13.00 24.24 12.84
C THR A 503 13.51 23.75 11.48
N GLU A 504 14.29 24.57 10.76
CA GLU A 504 14.88 24.17 9.47
C GLU A 504 15.87 23.01 9.62
N GLU A 505 16.71 23.04 10.64
CA GLU A 505 17.67 21.97 10.92
C GLU A 505 16.96 20.71 11.40
N ILE A 506 15.89 20.84 12.18
CA ILE A 506 15.05 19.70 12.61
C ILE A 506 14.39 19.04 11.40
N LEU A 507 13.80 19.84 10.49
CA LEU A 507 13.19 19.32 9.26
C LEU A 507 14.23 18.66 8.36
N ALA A 508 15.43 19.24 8.24
CA ALA A 508 16.55 18.64 7.51
C ALA A 508 16.97 17.30 8.13
N GLY A 509 17.07 17.23 9.47
CA GLY A 509 17.36 16.00 10.21
C GLY A 509 16.33 14.90 9.93
N ILE A 510 15.04 15.20 10.03
CA ILE A 510 13.94 14.27 9.68
C ILE A 510 14.07 13.80 8.23
N CYS A 511 14.32 14.72 7.29
CA CYS A 511 14.40 14.40 5.86
C CYS A 511 15.69 13.67 5.47
N SER A 512 16.73 13.72 6.31
CA SER A 512 17.99 13.00 6.09
C SER A 512 17.89 11.51 6.43
N THR A 513 16.85 11.10 7.14
CA THR A 513 16.62 9.70 7.54
C THR A 513 16.38 8.78 6.34
N PRO A 514 16.87 7.52 6.38
CA PRO A 514 16.53 6.50 5.36
C PRO A 514 15.03 6.21 5.23
N ASP A 515 14.26 6.45 6.28
CA ASP A 515 12.81 6.22 6.30
C ASP A 515 12.02 7.30 5.54
N MET A 516 12.59 8.49 5.28
CA MET A 516 11.93 9.54 4.50
C MET A 516 12.16 9.33 2.99
N PRO A 517 11.10 9.07 2.19
CA PRO A 517 11.24 8.95 0.75
C PRO A 517 11.62 10.28 0.10
N SER A 518 12.77 10.30 -0.56
CA SER A 518 13.27 11.47 -1.28
C SER A 518 12.42 11.80 -2.51
N LEU A 519 12.63 12.99 -3.09
CA LEU A 519 11.96 13.45 -4.31
C LEU A 519 12.98 13.86 -5.37
N TYR A 520 12.68 13.58 -6.64
CA TYR A 520 13.51 14.04 -7.73
C TYR A 520 13.60 15.58 -7.76
N VAL A 521 14.82 16.08 -7.98
CA VAL A 521 15.12 17.51 -8.15
C VAL A 521 15.20 17.81 -9.64
N SER A 522 14.31 18.68 -10.13
CA SER A 522 14.36 19.22 -11.49
C SER A 522 15.31 20.41 -11.58
N GLU A 523 15.73 20.75 -12.79
CA GLU A 523 16.57 21.94 -13.05
C GLU A 523 15.93 23.26 -12.60
N SER A 524 14.60 23.30 -12.48
CA SER A 524 13.83 24.44 -11.98
C SER A 524 13.76 24.54 -10.45
N ASP A 525 14.15 23.49 -9.72
CA ASP A 525 14.11 23.52 -8.25
C ASP A 525 15.28 24.34 -7.71
N ASN A 526 14.97 25.45 -7.04
CA ASN A 526 15.97 26.27 -6.37
C ASN A 526 16.21 25.75 -4.94
N ILE A 527 17.23 24.89 -4.78
CA ILE A 527 17.64 24.37 -3.47
C ILE A 527 18.67 25.32 -2.82
N PRO A 528 18.34 25.97 -1.69
CA PRO A 528 19.26 26.87 -1.02
C PRO A 528 20.54 26.17 -0.55
N GLY A 529 21.70 26.75 -0.84
CA GLY A 529 23.00 26.17 -0.47
C GLY A 529 23.19 25.99 1.04
N TYR A 530 22.59 26.87 1.86
CA TYR A 530 22.69 26.76 3.32
C TYR A 530 22.05 25.49 3.88
N LEU A 531 20.97 25.01 3.24
CA LEU A 531 20.33 23.75 3.63
C LEU A 531 21.23 22.56 3.33
N LEU A 532 21.92 22.56 2.18
CA LEU A 532 22.85 21.49 1.81
C LEU A 532 24.04 21.41 2.79
N SER A 533 24.40 22.53 3.41
CA SER A 533 25.43 22.62 4.44
C SER A 533 24.89 22.54 5.87
N ALA A 534 23.61 22.18 6.08
CA ALA A 534 22.99 22.17 7.40
C ALA A 534 23.67 21.15 8.33
N PHE A 535 24.53 21.62 9.23
CA PHE A 535 25.18 20.79 10.23
C PHE A 535 24.13 20.25 11.23
N PRO A 536 24.25 19.01 11.74
CA PRO A 536 25.33 18.01 11.56
C PRO A 536 25.15 17.07 10.35
N PHE A 537 24.16 17.30 9.48
CA PHE A 537 23.76 16.32 8.45
C PHE A 537 24.28 16.69 7.06
N ASN A 538 24.81 15.71 6.33
CA ASN A 538 25.13 15.89 4.91
C ASN A 538 23.87 15.60 4.08
N ILE A 539 22.98 16.59 3.95
CA ILE A 539 21.69 16.42 3.28
C ILE A 539 21.85 16.48 1.76
N LYS A 540 21.23 15.52 1.07
CA LYS A 540 21.21 15.48 -0.40
C LYS A 540 20.18 16.48 -0.95
N PRO A 541 20.35 17.00 -2.19
CA PRO A 541 19.37 17.89 -2.82
C PRO A 541 17.93 17.35 -2.80
N GLU A 542 17.76 16.05 -3.02
CA GLU A 542 16.45 15.38 -3.02
C GLU A 542 15.78 15.37 -1.64
N GLN A 543 16.58 15.36 -0.57
CA GLN A 543 16.11 15.43 0.81
C GLN A 543 15.84 16.88 1.21
N ALA A 544 16.69 17.82 0.78
CA ALA A 544 16.49 19.24 1.01
C ALA A 544 15.20 19.76 0.35
N LYS A 545 14.87 19.28 -0.86
CA LYS A 545 13.59 19.54 -1.51
C LYS A 545 12.40 19.14 -0.64
N VAL A 546 12.45 17.96 0.00
CA VAL A 546 11.39 17.50 0.92
C VAL A 546 11.30 18.41 2.14
N ALA A 547 12.43 18.81 2.73
CA ALA A 547 12.44 19.72 3.88
C ALA A 547 11.78 21.08 3.55
N LEU A 548 12.04 21.63 2.36
CA LEU A 548 11.39 22.85 1.87
C LEU A 548 9.88 22.67 1.67
N ILE A 549 9.45 21.54 1.10
CA ILE A 549 8.03 21.22 0.95
C ILE A 549 7.34 21.16 2.33
N LEU A 550 7.97 20.52 3.31
CA LEU A 550 7.43 20.43 4.67
C LEU A 550 7.40 21.80 5.38
N ARG A 551 8.38 22.67 5.10
CA ARG A 551 8.40 24.06 5.59
C ARG A 551 7.21 24.85 5.04
N ASP A 552 7.03 24.87 3.73
CA ASP A 552 5.86 25.51 3.09
C ASP A 552 4.53 24.93 3.60
N TRP A 553 4.49 23.61 3.86
CA TRP A 553 3.32 22.94 4.40
C TRP A 553 2.93 23.45 5.81
N ILE A 554 3.90 23.56 6.73
CA ILE A 554 3.64 24.05 8.10
C ILE A 554 3.50 25.58 8.18
N ASP A 555 3.85 26.30 7.13
CA ASP A 555 3.65 27.74 6.96
C ASP A 555 2.33 28.07 6.23
N GLU A 556 1.48 27.05 6.07
CA GLU A 556 0.14 27.17 5.49
C GLU A 556 0.09 27.64 4.03
N ILE A 557 1.13 27.37 3.25
CA ILE A 557 1.06 27.54 1.79
C ILE A 557 0.05 26.56 1.19
N PRO A 558 -0.92 27.01 0.34
CA PRO A 558 -1.94 26.13 -0.23
C PRO A 558 -1.34 24.91 -0.95
N GLU A 559 -2.01 23.75 -0.83
CA GLU A 559 -1.53 22.50 -1.46
C GLU A 559 -1.29 22.65 -2.95
N GLU A 560 -2.16 23.38 -3.65
CA GLU A 560 -2.05 23.62 -5.09
C GLU A 560 -0.75 24.36 -5.42
N THR A 561 -0.45 25.40 -4.64
CA THR A 561 0.77 26.19 -4.78
C THR A 561 2.02 25.36 -4.49
N ILE A 562 2.00 24.49 -3.48
CA ILE A 562 3.14 23.59 -3.18
C ILE A 562 3.36 22.61 -4.34
N VAL A 563 2.28 21.97 -4.81
CA VAL A 563 2.34 20.96 -5.87
C VAL A 563 2.86 21.57 -7.18
N GLU A 564 2.43 22.79 -7.51
CA GLU A 564 2.94 23.54 -8.66
C GLU A 564 4.39 23.98 -8.49
N LYS A 565 4.72 24.61 -7.35
CA LYS A 565 6.06 25.16 -7.04
C LYS A 565 7.16 24.11 -7.12
N TYR A 566 6.89 22.91 -6.61
CA TYR A 566 7.88 21.82 -6.54
C TYR A 566 7.72 20.76 -7.63
N HIS A 567 6.79 20.97 -8.58
CA HIS A 567 6.53 20.05 -9.69
C HIS A 567 6.30 18.59 -9.25
N ILE A 568 5.49 18.41 -8.21
CA ILE A 568 5.13 17.10 -7.66
C ILE A 568 3.67 16.77 -7.95
N TRP A 569 3.19 15.60 -7.53
CA TRP A 569 1.77 15.29 -7.52
C TRP A 569 1.17 15.42 -6.11
N PRO A 570 -0.16 15.61 -5.98
CA PRO A 570 -0.83 15.74 -4.69
C PRO A 570 -0.55 14.59 -3.72
N ALA A 571 -0.52 13.34 -4.22
CA ALA A 571 -0.22 12.20 -3.37
C ALA A 571 1.25 12.14 -2.92
N ASP A 572 2.20 12.74 -3.67
CA ASP A 572 3.58 12.82 -3.21
C ASP A 572 3.68 13.72 -1.98
N LEU A 573 3.03 14.89 -2.00
CA LEU A 573 2.93 15.79 -0.85
C LEU A 573 2.32 15.06 0.35
N ARG A 574 1.13 14.46 0.18
CA ARG A 574 0.43 13.75 1.25
C ARG A 574 1.24 12.61 1.84
N SER A 575 1.94 11.84 1.00
CA SER A 575 2.82 10.77 1.47
C SER A 575 4.00 11.30 2.28
N ARG A 576 4.62 12.43 1.91
CA ARG A 576 5.73 13.01 2.69
C ARG A 576 5.24 13.59 4.00
N VAL A 577 4.04 14.19 4.00
CA VAL A 577 3.38 14.66 5.23
C VAL A 577 3.07 13.49 6.18
N GLU A 578 2.53 12.38 5.68
CA GLU A 578 2.25 11.18 6.49
C GLU A 578 3.55 10.58 7.07
N THR A 579 4.61 10.48 6.26
CA THR A 579 5.93 10.03 6.77
C THR A 579 6.53 11.03 7.76
N ALA A 580 6.41 12.34 7.52
CA ALA A 580 6.90 13.37 8.42
C ALA A 580 6.15 13.39 9.77
N ASP A 581 4.84 13.14 9.77
CA ASP A 581 4.06 12.96 10.99
C ASP A 581 4.63 11.81 11.83
N TRP A 582 4.79 10.63 11.24
CA TRP A 582 5.37 9.47 11.92
C TRP A 582 6.81 9.71 12.43
N LEU A 583 7.67 10.31 11.61
CA LEU A 583 9.07 10.56 12.00
C LEU A 583 9.21 11.70 13.02
N SER A 584 8.35 12.73 12.97
CA SER A 584 8.33 13.78 13.98
C SER A 584 7.75 13.30 15.31
N HIS A 585 6.76 12.41 15.28
CA HIS A 585 6.31 11.69 16.48
C HIS A 585 7.44 10.83 17.06
N SER A 586 8.16 10.10 16.20
CA SER A 586 9.33 9.31 16.60
C SER A 586 10.42 10.16 17.22
N LEU A 587 10.70 11.34 16.64
CA LEU A 587 11.64 12.32 17.16
C LEU A 587 11.24 12.80 18.56
N TYR A 588 9.96 13.14 18.76
CA TYR A 588 9.44 13.52 20.08
C TYR A 588 9.60 12.38 21.10
N GLU A 589 9.19 11.16 20.77
CA GLU A 589 9.32 10.01 21.67
C GLU A 589 10.78 9.66 21.99
N ILE A 590 11.70 9.78 21.01
CA ILE A 590 13.14 9.63 21.24
C ILE A 590 13.63 10.71 22.21
N SER A 591 13.21 11.98 22.03
CA SER A 591 13.60 13.09 22.92
C SER A 591 13.26 12.79 24.39
N ARG A 592 12.13 12.12 24.64
CA ARG A 592 11.70 11.71 25.99
C ARG A 592 12.59 10.62 26.57
N VAL A 593 12.89 9.59 25.77
CA VAL A 593 13.71 8.45 26.21
C VAL A 593 15.16 8.84 26.50
N ILE A 594 15.68 9.87 25.83
CA ILE A 594 17.01 10.43 26.10
C ILE A 594 17.02 11.54 27.17
N GLY A 595 15.86 11.84 27.78
CA GLY A 595 15.75 12.76 28.90
C GLY A 595 15.65 14.26 28.56
N LEU A 596 15.30 14.62 27.32
CA LEU A 596 15.06 16.02 26.91
C LEU A 596 13.60 16.45 27.07
N ASP A 597 12.64 15.56 26.78
CA ASP A 597 11.17 15.77 26.90
C ASP A 597 10.68 17.14 26.36
N ARG A 598 10.83 17.34 25.05
CA ARG A 598 10.64 18.65 24.40
C ARG A 598 9.23 18.88 23.89
N GLU A 599 8.52 19.84 24.48
CA GLU A 599 7.14 20.21 24.08
C GLU A 599 7.09 20.87 22.69
N ASP A 600 8.12 21.61 22.29
CA ASP A 600 8.18 22.24 20.98
C ASP A 600 8.27 21.21 19.83
N LEU A 601 8.91 20.05 20.05
CA LEU A 601 8.93 18.94 19.09
C LEU A 601 7.55 18.28 18.96
N LYS A 602 6.79 18.22 20.05
CA LYS A 602 5.39 17.76 20.03
C LYS A 602 4.49 18.75 19.29
N ASN A 603 4.68 20.06 19.50
CA ASN A 603 3.99 21.09 18.70
C ASN A 603 4.36 20.97 17.22
N LEU A 604 5.63 20.74 16.89
CA LEU A 604 6.08 20.53 15.51
C LEU A 604 5.42 19.29 14.89
N ASN A 605 5.28 18.19 15.62
CA ASN A 605 4.53 17.01 15.15
C ASN A 605 3.07 17.38 14.79
N TYR A 606 2.35 18.10 15.65
CA TYR A 606 0.99 18.57 15.34
C TYR A 606 0.94 19.48 14.10
N ARG A 607 1.92 20.38 13.95
CA ARG A 607 2.03 21.26 12.79
C ARG A 607 2.28 20.48 11.51
N LEU A 608 3.19 19.50 11.53
CA LEU A 608 3.49 18.62 10.40
C LEU A 608 2.28 17.76 10.02
N ALA A 609 1.59 17.14 11.00
CA ALA A 609 0.43 16.32 10.72
C ALA A 609 -0.72 17.10 10.05
N ASN A 610 -0.90 18.37 10.39
CA ASN A 610 -2.06 19.16 9.98
C ASN A 610 -1.77 20.25 8.96
N GLY A 611 -0.51 20.64 8.75
CA GLY A 611 -0.12 21.74 7.87
C GLY A 611 -0.59 23.09 8.36
N VAL A 612 -0.28 23.39 9.62
CA VAL A 612 -0.73 24.61 10.30
C VAL A 612 0.38 25.32 11.05
N LEU A 613 0.19 26.63 11.24
CA LEU A 613 0.91 27.41 12.23
C LEU A 613 0.45 27.06 13.64
N GLU A 614 1.27 27.41 14.63
CA GLU A 614 1.07 27.04 16.03
C GLU A 614 -0.26 27.54 16.61
N ASP A 615 -0.73 28.71 16.16
CA ASP A 615 -1.97 29.33 16.64
C ASP A 615 -3.24 28.52 16.30
N LEU A 616 -3.18 27.61 15.32
CA LEU A 616 -4.32 26.78 14.92
C LEU A 616 -4.33 25.39 15.55
N ILE A 617 -3.27 24.95 16.23
CA ILE A 617 -3.18 23.60 16.82
C ILE A 617 -4.44 23.24 17.63
N PRO A 618 -5.01 24.11 18.49
CA PRO A 618 -6.23 23.77 19.22
C PRO A 618 -7.44 23.46 18.32
N LEU A 619 -7.53 24.09 17.15
CA LEU A 619 -8.65 23.94 16.22
C LEU A 619 -8.54 22.67 15.37
N THR A 620 -7.34 22.13 15.15
CA THR A 620 -7.16 20.91 14.34
C THR A 620 -7.65 19.65 15.04
N PHE A 621 -7.88 19.69 16.36
CA PHE A 621 -8.51 18.59 17.10
C PHE A 621 -10.02 18.47 16.83
N LEU A 622 -10.65 19.48 16.21
CA LEU A 622 -12.06 19.43 15.86
C LEU A 622 -12.27 18.52 14.63
N PRO A 623 -13.14 17.50 14.72
CA PRO A 623 -13.45 16.64 13.58
C PRO A 623 -13.91 17.46 12.37
N ASN A 624 -13.41 17.10 11.19
CA ASN A 624 -13.72 17.76 9.91
C ASN A 624 -13.24 19.24 9.80
N VAL A 625 -12.38 19.71 10.71
CA VAL A 625 -11.73 21.02 10.63
C VAL A 625 -10.27 20.84 10.22
N GLY A 626 -10.03 20.78 8.90
CA GLY A 626 -8.67 20.81 8.35
C GLY A 626 -8.08 22.22 8.31
N ARG A 627 -6.81 22.35 7.91
CA ARG A 627 -6.05 23.62 7.87
C ARG A 627 -6.80 24.82 7.27
N VAL A 628 -7.47 24.64 6.12
CA VAL A 628 -8.22 25.72 5.45
C VAL A 628 -9.38 26.22 6.31
N ARG A 629 -10.17 25.28 6.89
CA ARG A 629 -11.31 25.63 7.76
C ARG A 629 -10.82 26.24 9.08
N ALA A 630 -9.77 25.69 9.68
CA ALA A 630 -9.15 26.23 10.89
C ALA A 630 -8.68 27.68 10.69
N ARG A 631 -7.98 27.96 9.58
CA ARG A 631 -7.55 29.33 9.26
C ARG A 631 -8.73 30.27 9.01
N ARG A 632 -9.78 29.83 8.31
CA ARG A 632 -11.00 30.63 8.11
C ARG A 632 -11.70 30.97 9.44
N LEU A 633 -11.81 30.02 10.36
CA LEU A 633 -12.35 30.26 11.70
C LEU A 633 -11.51 31.33 12.42
N ARG A 634 -10.18 31.14 12.44
CA ARG A 634 -9.26 32.05 13.12
C ARG A 634 -9.32 33.47 12.57
N LEU A 635 -9.37 33.64 11.24
CA LEU A 635 -9.52 34.94 10.58
C LEU A 635 -10.86 35.62 10.90
N ASN A 636 -11.91 34.84 11.19
CA ASN A 636 -13.19 35.35 11.68
C ASN A 636 -13.23 35.49 13.21
N GLY A 637 -12.09 35.38 13.88
CA GLY A 637 -11.92 35.60 15.31
C GLY A 637 -12.37 34.43 16.19
N TYR A 638 -12.54 33.23 15.64
CA TYR A 638 -12.93 32.04 16.37
C TYR A 638 -11.70 31.25 16.87
N ASP A 639 -11.66 31.03 18.18
CA ASP A 639 -10.87 30.00 18.86
C ASP A 639 -11.80 28.90 19.40
N LEU A 640 -11.25 27.91 20.09
CA LEU A 640 -12.01 26.74 20.55
C LEU A 640 -13.15 27.15 21.50
N GLU A 641 -12.87 28.07 22.41
CA GLU A 641 -13.79 28.62 23.40
C GLU A 641 -14.93 29.39 22.71
N ARG A 642 -14.59 30.32 21.80
CA ARG A 642 -15.60 31.09 21.08
C ARG A 642 -16.47 30.22 20.18
N ILE A 643 -15.92 29.14 19.62
CA ILE A 643 -16.71 28.15 18.86
C ILE A 643 -17.72 27.47 19.79
N ALA A 644 -17.30 27.02 20.97
CA ALA A 644 -18.19 26.37 21.93
C ALA A 644 -19.37 27.26 22.37
N ASP A 645 -19.15 28.58 22.44
CA ASP A 645 -20.15 29.58 22.82
C ASP A 645 -20.96 30.13 21.63
N SER A 646 -20.62 29.77 20.40
CA SER A 646 -21.29 30.26 19.19
C SER A 646 -22.60 29.53 18.87
N ASN A 647 -23.42 30.16 18.02
CA ASN A 647 -24.58 29.52 17.40
C ASN A 647 -24.25 29.04 15.97
N PRO A 648 -24.89 27.97 15.45
CA PRO A 648 -24.59 27.45 14.11
C PRO A 648 -24.70 28.50 13.00
N ALA A 649 -25.70 29.39 13.09
CA ALA A 649 -25.92 30.48 12.14
C ALA A 649 -24.75 31.48 12.05
N ASP A 650 -23.92 31.59 13.09
CA ASP A 650 -22.75 32.47 13.05
C ASP A 650 -21.57 31.82 12.32
N LEU A 651 -21.41 30.51 12.45
CA LEU A 651 -20.40 29.76 11.69
C LEU A 651 -20.79 29.57 10.22
N GLU A 652 -22.09 29.44 9.92
CA GLU A 652 -22.61 29.32 8.54
C GLU A 652 -22.32 30.55 7.67
N LYS A 653 -22.05 31.71 8.28
CA LYS A 653 -21.60 32.92 7.56
C LYS A 653 -20.20 32.75 6.96
N ILE A 654 -19.43 31.76 7.43
CA ILE A 654 -18.07 31.50 6.99
C ILE A 654 -18.11 30.49 5.84
N GLN A 655 -17.45 30.81 4.73
CA GLN A 655 -17.36 29.91 3.58
C GLN A 655 -16.79 28.55 3.99
N GLY A 656 -17.48 27.46 3.58
CA GLY A 656 -17.07 26.08 3.86
C GLY A 656 -17.66 25.49 5.14
N PHE A 657 -18.58 26.20 5.80
CA PHE A 657 -19.35 25.73 6.95
C PHE A 657 -20.84 25.70 6.59
N GLY A 658 -21.44 24.50 6.56
CA GLY A 658 -22.89 24.32 6.41
C GLY A 658 -23.54 23.94 7.74
N GLY A 659 -24.86 24.07 7.87
CA GLY A 659 -25.54 23.98 9.17
C GLY A 659 -25.22 22.72 9.99
N ARG A 660 -25.29 21.53 9.39
CA ARG A 660 -24.93 20.28 10.09
C ARG A 660 -23.47 20.24 10.53
N LEU A 661 -22.56 20.78 9.73
CA LEU A 661 -21.14 20.84 10.08
C LEU A 661 -20.91 21.83 11.23
N SER A 662 -21.54 23.01 11.17
CA SER A 662 -21.48 24.03 12.22
C SER A 662 -21.98 23.50 13.57
N GLU A 663 -23.13 22.83 13.59
CA GLU A 663 -23.67 22.18 14.79
C GLU A 663 -22.70 21.15 15.40
N ASN A 664 -22.15 20.28 14.55
CA ASN A 664 -21.20 19.25 14.99
C ASN A 664 -19.93 19.86 15.58
N ILE A 665 -19.36 20.88 14.92
CA ILE A 665 -18.14 21.54 15.37
C ILE A 665 -18.34 22.23 16.73
N ILE A 666 -19.47 22.90 16.96
CA ILE A 666 -19.78 23.53 18.26
C ILE A 666 -19.87 22.46 19.36
N LYS A 667 -20.56 21.35 19.08
CA LYS A 667 -20.67 20.23 20.02
C LYS A 667 -19.31 19.60 20.34
N ASP A 668 -18.49 19.40 19.32
CA ASP A 668 -17.15 18.83 19.49
C ASP A 668 -16.21 19.78 20.24
N ALA A 669 -16.32 21.10 20.02
CA ALA A 669 -15.58 22.11 20.77
C ALA A 669 -15.92 22.06 22.27
N ARG A 670 -17.21 22.02 22.62
CA ARG A 670 -17.66 21.86 24.03
C ARG A 670 -17.06 20.60 24.65
N ARG A 671 -17.13 19.48 23.94
CA ARG A 671 -16.59 18.19 24.41
C ARG A 671 -15.07 18.22 24.61
N LEU A 672 -14.33 18.91 23.74
CA LEU A 672 -12.88 19.04 23.85
C LEU A 672 -12.48 19.90 25.05
N ILE A 673 -13.20 21.00 25.30
CA ILE A 673 -12.97 21.87 26.45
C ILE A 673 -13.26 21.11 27.75
N GLU A 674 -14.38 20.39 27.82
CA GLU A 674 -14.72 19.53 28.97
C GLU A 674 -13.60 18.53 29.25
N LYS A 675 -13.06 17.85 28.22
CA LYS A 675 -11.95 16.91 28.39
C LYS A 675 -10.66 17.56 28.87
N ARG A 676 -10.30 18.75 28.36
CA ARG A 676 -9.10 19.48 28.80
C ARG A 676 -9.14 19.83 30.29
N LEU A 677 -10.31 20.21 30.80
CA LEU A 677 -10.53 20.49 32.22
C LEU A 677 -10.28 19.26 33.11
N PHE A 678 -10.55 18.04 32.62
CA PHE A 678 -10.29 16.80 33.36
C PHE A 678 -8.82 16.35 33.34
N THR A 679 -8.05 16.68 32.30
CA THR A 679 -6.62 16.32 32.19
C THR A 679 -5.67 17.24 32.95
N HIS A 680 -6.12 18.39 33.46
CA HIS A 680 -5.34 19.25 34.36
C HIS A 680 -5.71 19.06 35.85
N SER A 681 -6.64 18.15 36.15
CA SER A 681 -7.11 17.84 37.51
C SER A 681 -6.64 16.47 38.05
N LYS A 682 -5.64 15.83 37.43
CA LYS A 682 -5.06 14.57 37.90
C LYS A 682 -3.55 14.53 37.80
#